data_AF-A0A7Y3FJF6-F1
#
_entry.id   AF-A0A7Y3FJF6-F1
#
_cell.length_a   1.000
_cell.length_b   1.000
_cell.length_c   1.000
_cell.angle_alpha   90.00
_cell.angle_beta   90.00
_cell.angle_gamma   90.00
#
_symmetry.space_group_name_H-M   'P 1'
#
loop_
_entity.id
_entity.type
_entity.pdbx_description
1 polymer ?
#
loop_
_entity_poly.entity_id
_entity_poly.type
_entity_poly.pdbx_seq_one_letter_code
_entity_poly.pdbx_strand_id
1 'polypeptide(L)'
;ACLENVAGDREVPDHPLVQQTIEDCLHEAMDIEGLEALLARLEAGELELVARDLTEPSPLAQEILNAKPYAFLDDAPLEERRTHAVMSRRWLDPSQASDLGALDAAAIERVRGEAWPEPRDAEEMHDALLMHHCFTEEEAARGGWLDWLRGLTQARRATRLLTTGGVLWTAAERVPLLQAAFPDGRVETSVAVPQRHRDAHRSREDAAREIVRGRLQGVGPTTASRLAGQLGLEAGLVDAALAALEGEGFVLRGTFTPSSTELEWCERGLLARIHRYTLNRLRKEIEAVSAADYMRFLVGWHHAAPSRRMEGPEGLAAILEQLEGMEAGAAAWEADILPVRMEGYDPSWLDQLCISGRVTWSRRTPPAGRASSPIRTSPIAFCRRDQARTWRFRSLGGEPTSADASQALAMLRASGASFFNDIVRETGLLPTRAESALGELVSLGLVTSDGFTGLRALLAPDPKRPRPGRRGVAAYSMEAAGRWTVLPDASENHDVESIAWALLRRWGVVFRRLLDREGDLPPWYTILRVYRRLEAQGRIRGGRFVAGFTGEQYALPEAVTALRKARRQGKTGELVSISAADPLNLVGILTPGHRVPATPNNRILFRDGVPIAFRAGNETHFIEEPEDERWTLSKALRRQPIPRAVRAYLGNRP
;
A
#
# COMPACT_ATOMS: atom_id res chain seq x y z
N ALA A 1 -40.79 6.96 -3.90
CA ALA A 1 -39.73 7.59 -4.70
C ALA A 1 -38.96 8.51 -3.76
N CYS A 2 -37.63 8.47 -3.72
CA CYS A 2 -36.85 9.41 -2.91
C CYS A 2 -37.17 10.84 -3.38
N LEU A 3 -37.46 11.73 -2.44
CA LEU A 3 -37.69 13.17 -2.69
C LEU A 3 -36.47 13.87 -3.31
N GLU A 4 -35.31 13.22 -3.30
CA GLU A 4 -34.05 13.68 -3.90
C GLU A 4 -34.09 13.75 -5.44
N ASN A 5 -35.07 13.14 -6.11
CA ASN A 5 -35.17 13.11 -7.57
C ASN A 5 -36.21 14.07 -8.16
N VAL A 6 -36.72 15.02 -7.37
CA VAL A 6 -37.71 16.01 -7.81
C VAL A 6 -37.01 17.37 -7.97
N ALA A 7 -36.90 17.85 -9.21
CA ALA A 7 -36.34 19.15 -9.56
C ALA A 7 -37.46 20.21 -9.71
N GLY A 8 -37.22 21.43 -9.23
CA GLY A 8 -38.15 22.55 -9.26
C GLY A 8 -38.31 23.25 -7.90
N ASP A 9 -39.08 24.33 -7.87
CA ASP A 9 -39.41 25.07 -6.64
C ASP A 9 -40.11 24.15 -5.64
N ARG A 10 -39.59 24.10 -4.42
CA ARG A 10 -40.09 23.23 -3.36
C ARG A 10 -41.13 23.98 -2.54
N GLU A 11 -42.35 23.46 -2.51
CA GLU A 11 -43.33 23.90 -1.51
C GLU A 11 -42.88 23.43 -0.14
N VAL A 12 -42.48 24.38 0.70
CA VAL A 12 -42.12 24.12 2.10
C VAL A 12 -43.40 23.81 2.88
N PRO A 13 -43.51 22.63 3.53
CA PRO A 13 -44.67 22.32 4.35
C PRO A 13 -44.86 23.35 5.47
N ASP A 14 -46.10 23.82 5.64
CA ASP A 14 -46.49 24.71 6.76
C ASP A 14 -46.54 23.91 8.07
N HIS A 15 -45.36 23.65 8.62
CA HIS A 15 -45.17 22.85 9.83
C HIS A 15 -44.12 23.52 10.73
N PRO A 16 -44.40 23.75 12.03
CA PRO A 16 -43.50 24.49 12.93
C PRO A 16 -42.09 23.91 13.02
N LEU A 17 -41.95 22.57 13.06
CA LEU A 17 -40.63 21.93 13.08
C LEU A 17 -39.86 22.12 11.77
N VAL A 18 -40.54 22.18 10.62
CA VAL A 18 -39.88 22.38 9.33
C VAL A 18 -39.41 23.82 9.21
N GLN A 19 -40.25 24.77 9.62
CA GLN A 19 -39.91 26.19 9.68
C GLN A 19 -38.73 26.44 10.61
N GLN A 20 -38.75 25.90 11.83
CA GLN A 20 -37.63 26.01 12.77
C GLN A 20 -36.36 25.35 12.21
N THR A 21 -36.46 24.18 11.58
CA THR A 21 -35.28 23.51 11.00
C THR A 21 -34.67 24.35 9.86
N ILE A 22 -35.51 24.99 9.04
CA ILE A 22 -35.04 25.88 7.97
C ILE A 22 -34.36 27.10 8.57
N GLU A 23 -34.96 27.72 9.59
CA GLU A 23 -34.39 28.84 10.32
C GLU A 23 -33.01 28.48 10.89
N ASP A 24 -32.93 27.37 11.63
CA ASP A 24 -31.68 26.89 12.24
C ASP A 24 -30.61 26.60 11.17
N CYS A 25 -31.01 25.98 10.05
CA CYS A 25 -30.08 25.70 8.95
C CYS A 25 -29.56 26.97 8.25
N LEU A 26 -30.40 27.98 8.04
CA LEU A 26 -30.05 29.18 7.29
C LEU A 26 -29.37 30.27 8.13
N HIS A 27 -29.70 30.35 9.41
CA HIS A 27 -29.27 31.44 10.29
C HIS A 27 -28.38 30.98 11.46
N GLU A 28 -28.50 29.74 11.97
CA GLU A 28 -27.60 29.24 13.03
C GLU A 28 -26.41 28.45 12.48
N ALA A 29 -26.66 27.52 11.56
CA ALA A 29 -25.63 26.68 10.96
C ALA A 29 -24.94 27.36 9.77
N MET A 30 -25.66 28.24 9.07
CA MET A 30 -25.17 29.09 7.99
C MET A 30 -25.41 30.55 8.35
N ASP A 31 -24.64 31.46 7.75
CA ASP A 31 -24.83 32.91 7.90
C ASP A 31 -25.38 33.47 6.58
N ILE A 32 -26.67 33.20 6.32
CA ILE A 32 -27.29 33.61 5.05
C ILE A 32 -27.34 35.13 4.90
N GLU A 33 -27.62 35.87 5.98
CA GLU A 33 -27.66 37.34 5.95
C GLU A 33 -26.28 37.94 5.65
N GLY A 34 -25.22 37.39 6.27
CA GLY A 34 -23.85 37.78 5.98
C GLY A 34 -23.43 37.45 4.55
N LEU A 35 -23.87 36.31 4.01
CA LEU A 35 -23.63 35.93 2.62
C LEU A 35 -24.32 36.88 1.63
N GLU A 36 -25.60 37.18 1.83
CA GLU A 36 -26.35 38.13 1.00
C GLU A 36 -25.71 39.53 1.02
N ALA A 37 -25.33 40.01 2.21
CA ALA A 37 -24.64 41.29 2.36
C ALA A 37 -23.28 41.30 1.63
N LEU A 38 -22.53 40.20 1.68
CA LEU A 38 -21.26 40.07 0.96
C LEU A 38 -21.45 40.10 -0.56
N LEU A 39 -22.45 39.37 -1.07
CA LEU A 39 -22.75 39.33 -2.50
C LEU A 39 -23.22 40.69 -3.02
N ALA A 40 -24.09 41.38 -2.28
CA ALA A 40 -24.53 42.73 -2.64
C ALA A 40 -23.35 43.72 -2.71
N ARG A 41 -22.40 43.66 -1.77
CA ARG A 41 -21.19 44.49 -1.78
C ARG A 41 -20.25 44.14 -2.94
N LEU A 42 -20.21 42.88 -3.35
CA LEU A 42 -19.43 42.42 -4.50
C LEU A 42 -20.03 42.93 -5.82
N GLU A 43 -21.35 42.84 -5.99
CA GLU A 43 -22.07 43.38 -7.16
C GLU A 43 -21.99 44.91 -7.24
N ALA A 44 -22.05 45.59 -6.09
CA ALA A 44 -21.88 47.04 -6.00
C ALA A 44 -20.44 47.51 -6.24
N GLY A 45 -19.46 46.59 -6.34
CA GLY A 45 -18.05 46.91 -6.56
C GLY A 45 -17.36 47.57 -5.36
N GLU A 46 -17.93 47.42 -4.15
CA GLU A 46 -17.39 47.99 -2.90
C GLU A 46 -16.24 47.17 -2.31
N LEU A 47 -15.96 46.00 -2.90
CA LEU A 47 -14.91 45.07 -2.50
C LEU A 47 -13.82 45.03 -3.57
N GLU A 48 -12.57 45.11 -3.13
CA GLU A 48 -11.42 44.84 -4.00
C GLU A 48 -11.25 43.33 -4.17
N LEU A 49 -11.43 42.84 -5.39
CA LEU A 49 -11.23 41.42 -5.73
C LEU A 49 -9.79 41.20 -6.21
N VAL A 50 -9.02 40.47 -5.41
CA VAL A 50 -7.63 40.11 -5.74
C VAL A 50 -7.58 38.64 -6.16
N ALA A 51 -7.42 38.38 -7.44
CA ALA A 51 -7.10 37.04 -7.95
C ALA A 51 -5.61 36.74 -7.73
N ARG A 52 -5.31 35.67 -7.01
CA ARG A 52 -3.93 35.19 -6.81
C ARG A 52 -3.81 33.76 -7.32
N ASP A 53 -2.90 33.53 -8.25
CA ASP A 53 -2.47 32.19 -8.63
C ASP A 53 -1.54 31.65 -7.55
N LEU A 54 -2.06 30.70 -6.77
CA LEU A 54 -1.32 30.03 -5.70
C LEU A 54 -0.91 28.63 -6.15
N THR A 55 0.27 28.19 -5.69
CA THR A 55 0.79 26.85 -5.94
C THR A 55 -0.01 25.75 -5.25
N GLU A 56 -0.77 26.10 -4.20
CA GLU A 56 -1.65 25.22 -3.45
C GLU A 56 -3.04 25.88 -3.29
N PRO A 57 -4.15 25.10 -3.31
CA PRO A 57 -5.46 25.65 -3.01
C PRO A 57 -5.50 26.16 -1.57
N SER A 58 -6.25 27.24 -1.32
CA SER A 58 -6.50 27.68 0.05
C SER A 58 -7.23 26.58 0.84
N PRO A 59 -7.13 26.54 2.18
CA PRO A 59 -7.84 25.56 3.00
C PRO A 59 -9.36 25.50 2.70
N LEU A 60 -9.97 26.65 2.38
CA LEU A 60 -11.38 26.74 1.99
C LEU A 60 -11.64 26.12 0.60
N ALA A 61 -10.80 26.42 -0.38
CA ALA A 61 -10.92 25.86 -1.73
C ALA A 61 -10.61 24.35 -1.75
N GLN A 62 -9.73 23.89 -0.85
CA GLN A 62 -9.32 22.49 -0.76
C GLN A 62 -10.48 21.56 -0.38
N GLU A 63 -11.37 21.98 0.50
CA GLU A 63 -12.56 21.20 0.87
C GLU A 63 -13.57 21.15 -0.28
N ILE A 64 -13.79 22.26 -0.99
CA ILE A 64 -14.68 22.33 -2.15
C ILE A 64 -14.18 21.45 -3.30
N LEU A 65 -12.87 21.48 -3.58
CA LEU A 65 -12.24 20.66 -4.65
C LEU A 65 -12.26 19.16 -4.35
N ASN A 66 -12.32 18.75 -3.09
CA ASN A 66 -12.33 17.34 -2.66
C ASN A 66 -13.72 16.87 -2.21
N ALA A 67 -14.74 17.72 -2.31
CA ALA A 67 -16.09 17.40 -1.91
C ALA A 67 -16.62 16.22 -2.73
N LYS A 68 -17.31 15.29 -2.06
CA LYS A 68 -17.83 14.09 -2.72
C LYS A 68 -18.96 14.46 -3.68
N PRO A 69 -19.22 13.65 -4.72
CA PRO A 69 -20.19 13.99 -5.78
C PRO A 69 -21.60 14.36 -5.30
N TYR A 70 -22.01 13.86 -4.13
CA TYR A 70 -23.31 14.11 -3.52
C TYR A 70 -23.38 15.40 -2.68
N ALA A 71 -22.29 16.18 -2.61
CA ALA A 71 -22.26 17.47 -1.90
C ALA A 71 -22.74 18.65 -2.78
N PHE A 72 -23.00 18.41 -4.07
CA PHE A 72 -23.46 19.41 -5.02
C PHE A 72 -24.92 19.14 -5.40
N LEU A 73 -25.74 20.18 -5.45
CA LEU A 73 -27.19 20.11 -5.65
C LEU A 73 -27.63 20.33 -7.12
N ASP A 74 -26.69 20.39 -8.07
CA ASP A 74 -26.94 20.67 -9.50
C ASP A 74 -26.46 19.53 -10.45
N ASP A 75 -27.12 19.43 -11.60
CA ASP A 75 -27.02 18.33 -12.59
C ASP A 75 -25.86 18.45 -13.60
N ALA A 76 -24.82 19.25 -13.34
CA ALA A 76 -23.77 19.47 -14.35
C ALA A 76 -22.99 18.15 -14.65
N PRO A 77 -22.59 17.90 -15.92
CA PRO A 77 -21.98 16.64 -16.34
C PRO A 77 -20.70 16.31 -15.56
N LEU A 78 -20.57 15.04 -15.15
CA LEU A 78 -19.40 14.50 -14.42
C LEU A 78 -18.06 14.75 -15.13
N GLU A 79 -18.05 14.94 -16.46
CA GLU A 79 -16.85 15.22 -17.23
C GLU A 79 -16.31 16.64 -17.05
N GLU A 80 -17.16 17.67 -16.92
CA GLU A 80 -16.74 19.07 -16.72
C GLU A 80 -16.17 19.28 -15.31
N ARG A 81 -16.60 18.47 -14.35
CA ARG A 81 -16.12 18.48 -12.96
C ARG A 81 -14.89 17.59 -12.73
N ARG A 82 -14.22 17.11 -13.78
CA ARG A 82 -12.93 16.41 -13.66
C ARG A 82 -11.79 17.35 -13.29
N THR A 83 -11.90 18.02 -12.15
CA THR A 83 -10.76 18.44 -11.31
C THR A 83 -10.11 17.25 -10.60
N HIS A 84 -10.19 16.04 -11.16
CA HIS A 84 -9.22 14.96 -10.90
C HIS A 84 -7.77 15.38 -11.24
N ALA A 85 -7.55 16.58 -11.80
CA ALA A 85 -6.24 17.19 -12.01
C ALA A 85 -5.61 17.82 -10.74
N VAL A 86 -6.35 18.01 -9.65
CA VAL A 86 -5.80 18.46 -8.35
C VAL A 86 -5.86 17.31 -7.33
N MET A 87 -5.55 16.09 -7.77
CA MET A 87 -5.08 15.09 -6.80
C MET A 87 -3.80 15.63 -6.19
N SER A 88 -3.87 15.92 -4.89
CA SER A 88 -2.78 16.37 -4.03
C SER A 88 -1.42 15.85 -4.50
N ARG A 89 -0.64 16.79 -5.02
CA ARG A 89 0.73 16.65 -5.55
C ARG A 89 1.74 16.38 -4.42
N ARG A 90 1.42 15.47 -3.49
CA ARG A 90 2.39 14.84 -2.58
C ARG A 90 2.84 13.48 -3.14
N TRP A 91 3.14 13.47 -4.43
CA TRP A 91 3.96 12.42 -5.01
C TRP A 91 5.34 13.02 -5.19
N LEU A 92 6.28 12.49 -4.41
CA LEU A 92 7.72 12.81 -4.40
C LEU A 92 8.08 13.94 -3.42
N ASP A 93 8.51 13.53 -2.24
CA ASP A 93 9.52 14.30 -1.50
C ASP A 93 10.70 14.55 -2.47
N PRO A 94 11.22 15.78 -2.62
CA PRO A 94 12.37 16.06 -3.50
C PRO A 94 13.56 15.13 -3.27
N SER A 95 13.71 14.62 -2.04
CA SER A 95 14.74 13.64 -1.66
C SER A 95 14.52 12.23 -2.25
N GLN A 96 13.30 11.88 -2.67
CA GLN A 96 12.94 10.55 -3.19
C GLN A 96 12.84 10.51 -4.73
N ALA A 97 13.03 11.63 -5.42
CA ALA A 97 12.99 11.68 -6.89
C ALA A 97 14.15 10.92 -7.53
N SER A 98 15.30 10.83 -6.85
CA SER A 98 16.43 9.99 -7.25
C SER A 98 16.15 8.49 -7.15
N ASP A 99 15.12 8.09 -6.39
CA ASP A 99 14.77 6.68 -6.14
C ASP A 99 13.66 6.18 -7.07
N LEU A 100 13.23 7.00 -8.04
CA LEU A 100 12.34 6.56 -9.11
C LEU A 100 13.06 5.50 -9.94
N GLY A 101 12.46 4.31 -10.07
CA GLY A 101 13.03 3.23 -10.86
C GLY A 101 13.28 3.65 -12.33
N ALA A 102 14.22 2.97 -13.00
CA ALA A 102 14.60 3.26 -14.38
C ALA A 102 13.36 3.37 -15.29
N LEU A 103 13.20 4.54 -15.93
CA LEU A 103 12.08 4.81 -16.83
C LEU A 103 12.26 4.04 -18.14
N ASP A 104 11.17 3.84 -18.87
CA ASP A 104 11.26 3.24 -20.19
C ASP A 104 11.62 4.29 -21.26
N ALA A 105 12.62 4.00 -22.10
CA ALA A 105 13.01 4.89 -23.19
C ALA A 105 11.86 5.15 -24.17
N ALA A 106 11.04 4.13 -24.49
CA ALA A 106 9.89 4.32 -25.37
C ALA A 106 8.77 5.17 -24.71
N ALA A 107 8.63 5.12 -23.39
CA ALA A 107 7.72 5.99 -22.65
C ALA A 107 8.20 7.45 -22.64
N ILE A 108 9.52 7.68 -22.52
CA ILE A 108 10.12 9.02 -22.62
C ILE A 108 9.82 9.63 -24.00
N GLU A 109 10.15 8.91 -25.07
CA GLU A 109 9.93 9.39 -26.45
C GLU A 109 8.45 9.64 -26.74
N ARG A 110 7.57 8.77 -26.24
CA ARG A 110 6.13 8.97 -26.38
C ARG A 110 5.64 10.25 -25.70
N VAL A 111 6.07 10.51 -24.47
CA VAL A 111 5.64 11.73 -23.76
C VAL A 111 6.26 12.97 -24.38
N ARG A 112 7.51 12.89 -24.87
CA ARG A 112 8.13 13.97 -25.66
C ARG A 112 7.27 14.32 -26.87
N GLY A 113 6.86 13.32 -27.66
CA GLY A 113 5.97 13.54 -28.79
C GLY A 113 4.61 14.13 -28.38
N GLU A 114 3.96 13.58 -27.35
CA GLU A 114 2.65 14.06 -26.90
C GLU A 114 2.67 15.43 -26.19
N ALA A 115 3.82 15.87 -25.68
CA ALA A 115 3.97 17.15 -24.98
C ALA A 115 4.54 18.25 -25.88
N TRP A 116 5.22 17.87 -26.96
CA TRP A 116 5.69 18.82 -27.96
C TRP A 116 4.51 19.37 -28.76
N PRO A 117 4.48 20.69 -29.07
CA PRO A 117 3.34 21.28 -29.75
C PRO A 117 3.22 20.75 -31.18
N GLU A 118 1.99 20.42 -31.59
CA GLU A 118 1.60 20.07 -32.96
C GLU A 118 0.53 21.05 -33.46
N PRO A 119 0.88 22.34 -33.67
CA PRO A 119 -0.10 23.34 -34.10
C PRO A 119 -0.62 23.00 -35.50
N ARG A 120 -1.89 23.26 -35.73
CA ARG A 120 -2.58 22.98 -37.01
C ARG A 120 -2.82 24.22 -37.86
N ASP A 121 -2.73 25.40 -37.24
CA ASP A 121 -2.90 26.69 -37.87
C ASP A 121 -2.06 27.77 -37.17
N ALA A 122 -2.18 29.01 -37.65
CA ALA A 122 -1.44 30.14 -37.13
C ALA A 122 -1.87 30.56 -35.71
N GLU A 123 -3.12 30.30 -35.29
CA GLU A 123 -3.57 30.63 -33.94
C GLU A 123 -2.97 29.65 -32.92
N GLU A 124 -3.04 28.35 -33.20
CA GLU A 124 -2.40 27.33 -32.36
C GLU A 124 -0.88 27.51 -32.30
N MET A 125 -0.25 27.98 -33.39
CA MET A 125 1.18 28.31 -33.37
C MET A 125 1.49 29.51 -32.46
N HIS A 126 0.62 30.52 -32.42
CA HIS A 126 0.76 31.65 -31.48
C HIS A 126 0.62 31.19 -30.04
N ASP A 127 -0.35 30.33 -29.74
CA ASP A 127 -0.52 29.73 -28.42
C ASP A 127 0.70 28.90 -28.00
N ALA A 128 1.27 28.12 -28.93
CA ALA A 128 2.50 27.38 -28.69
C ALA A 128 3.68 28.31 -28.33
N LEU A 129 3.81 29.46 -29.00
CA LEU A 129 4.83 30.47 -28.66
C LEU A 129 4.58 31.09 -27.27
N LEU A 130 3.32 31.30 -26.88
CA LEU A 130 2.98 31.83 -25.57
C LEU A 130 3.28 30.84 -24.43
N MET A 131 3.09 29.54 -24.69
CA MET A 131 3.30 28.45 -23.74
C MET A 131 4.79 28.11 -23.56
N HIS A 132 5.53 28.00 -24.67
CA HIS A 132 6.95 27.60 -24.64
C HIS A 132 7.93 28.79 -24.63
N HIS A 133 7.43 30.01 -24.76
CA HIS A 133 8.15 31.29 -24.84
C HIS A 133 9.00 31.48 -26.11
N CYS A 134 9.73 30.45 -26.55
CA CYS A 134 10.51 30.50 -27.77
C CYS A 134 10.76 29.13 -28.43
N PHE A 135 10.99 29.16 -29.74
CA PHE A 135 11.47 28.03 -30.54
C PHE A 135 12.70 28.43 -31.35
N THR A 136 13.62 27.49 -31.58
CA THR A 136 14.76 27.71 -32.46
C THR A 136 14.32 27.69 -33.94
N GLU A 137 15.11 28.32 -34.82
CA GLU A 137 14.89 28.23 -36.27
C GLU A 137 14.86 26.78 -36.77
N GLU A 138 15.71 25.92 -36.22
CA GLU A 138 15.76 24.49 -36.56
C GLU A 138 14.49 23.73 -36.16
N GLU A 139 13.91 24.06 -35.01
CA GLU A 139 12.64 23.48 -34.54
C GLU A 139 11.47 23.93 -35.40
N ALA A 140 11.41 25.23 -35.71
CA ALA A 140 10.39 25.77 -36.60
C ALA A 140 10.46 25.13 -37.99
N ALA A 141 11.67 24.89 -38.51
CA ALA A 141 11.87 24.20 -39.78
C ALA A 141 11.46 22.71 -39.70
N ARG A 142 11.86 22.00 -38.65
CA ARG A 142 11.53 20.58 -38.44
C ARG A 142 10.02 20.36 -38.26
N GLY A 143 9.35 21.28 -37.58
CA GLY A 143 7.89 21.25 -37.38
C GLY A 143 7.08 21.70 -38.60
N GLY A 144 7.71 22.30 -39.61
CA GLY A 144 7.01 22.84 -40.77
C GLY A 144 6.23 24.14 -40.48
N TRP A 145 6.59 24.88 -39.42
CA TRP A 145 5.83 26.03 -38.92
C TRP A 145 6.23 27.37 -39.54
N LEU A 146 7.26 27.38 -40.40
CA LEU A 146 7.87 28.61 -40.92
C LEU A 146 6.86 29.52 -41.62
N ASP A 147 5.89 28.97 -42.35
CA ASP A 147 4.90 29.78 -43.07
C ASP A 147 3.89 30.45 -42.11
N TRP A 148 3.46 29.74 -41.05
CA TRP A 148 2.61 30.33 -40.01
C TRP A 148 3.35 31.38 -39.20
N LEU A 149 4.61 31.12 -38.83
CA LEU A 149 5.45 32.08 -38.11
C LEU A 149 5.69 33.35 -38.93
N ARG A 150 5.95 33.23 -40.24
CA ARG A 150 6.04 34.38 -41.15
C ARG A 150 4.72 35.15 -41.23
N GLY A 151 3.58 34.44 -41.31
CA GLY A 151 2.26 35.05 -41.28
C GLY A 151 2.01 35.84 -39.99
N LEU A 152 2.34 35.26 -38.83
CA LEU A 152 2.26 35.93 -37.53
C LEU A 152 3.19 37.15 -37.43
N THR A 153 4.38 37.08 -38.04
CA THR A 153 5.28 38.24 -38.11
C THR A 153 4.73 39.37 -38.98
N GLN A 154 4.13 39.05 -40.13
CA GLN A 154 3.43 40.05 -40.95
C GLN A 154 2.27 40.71 -40.19
N ALA A 155 1.54 39.92 -39.39
CA ALA A 155 0.49 40.40 -38.49
C ALA A 155 1.03 41.10 -37.22
N ARG A 156 2.36 41.22 -37.04
CA ARG A 156 3.04 41.79 -35.87
C ARG A 156 2.73 41.09 -34.54
N ARG A 157 2.35 39.81 -34.59
CA ARG A 157 2.04 38.95 -33.42
C ARG A 157 3.21 38.08 -32.99
N ALA A 158 4.17 37.81 -33.88
CA ALA A 158 5.40 37.09 -33.57
C ALA A 158 6.61 37.81 -34.18
N THR A 159 7.81 37.56 -33.67
CA THR A 159 9.05 38.12 -34.21
C THR A 159 10.23 37.17 -34.01
N ARG A 160 11.34 37.49 -34.67
CA ARG A 160 12.62 36.79 -34.53
C ARG A 160 13.56 37.61 -33.68
N LEU A 161 14.17 36.96 -32.70
CA LEU A 161 15.28 37.50 -31.92
C LEU A 161 16.59 36.90 -32.43
N LEU A 162 17.46 37.77 -32.93
CA LEU A 162 18.81 37.42 -33.38
C LEU A 162 19.74 37.52 -32.17
N THR A 163 20.24 36.38 -31.70
CA THR A 163 21.20 36.31 -30.59
C THR A 163 22.56 35.82 -31.10
N THR A 164 23.59 35.91 -30.27
CA THR A 164 24.90 35.31 -30.55
C THR A 164 24.87 33.79 -30.65
N GLY A 165 23.86 33.16 -30.03
CA GLY A 165 23.64 31.71 -30.02
C GLY A 165 22.71 31.19 -31.11
N GLY A 166 22.12 32.06 -31.94
CA GLY A 166 21.24 31.67 -33.04
C GLY A 166 19.99 32.55 -33.16
N VAL A 167 18.97 32.03 -33.84
CA VAL A 167 17.70 32.73 -34.03
C VAL A 167 16.59 32.05 -33.25
N LEU A 168 15.87 32.84 -32.46
CA LEU A 168 14.73 32.41 -31.65
C LEU A 168 13.45 33.09 -32.13
N TRP A 169 12.42 32.29 -32.41
CA TRP A 169 11.06 32.75 -32.67
C TRP A 169 10.34 32.97 -31.35
N THR A 170 9.65 34.10 -31.21
CA THR A 170 8.86 34.42 -30.00
C THR A 170 7.59 35.20 -30.33
N ALA A 171 6.58 35.08 -29.47
CA ALA A 171 5.38 35.90 -29.53
C ALA A 171 5.68 37.34 -29.12
N ALA A 172 4.95 38.32 -29.67
CA ALA A 172 5.13 39.74 -29.37
C ALA A 172 5.04 40.05 -27.87
N GLU A 173 4.15 39.35 -27.16
CA GLU A 173 3.90 39.44 -25.72
C GLU A 173 5.09 38.97 -24.88
N ARG A 174 5.96 38.11 -25.45
CA ARG A 174 7.13 37.54 -24.77
C ARG A 174 8.45 38.21 -25.17
N VAL A 175 8.43 39.20 -26.07
CA VAL A 175 9.63 39.95 -26.45
C VAL A 175 10.36 40.60 -25.27
N PRO A 176 9.69 41.29 -24.32
CA PRO A 176 10.39 41.88 -23.17
C PRO A 176 11.10 40.83 -22.31
N LEU A 177 10.48 39.66 -22.14
CA LEU A 177 11.05 38.52 -21.43
C LEU A 177 12.36 38.08 -22.11
N LEU A 178 12.33 37.87 -23.42
CA LEU A 178 13.50 37.44 -24.16
C LEU A 178 14.60 38.51 -24.21
N GLN A 179 14.25 39.79 -24.37
CA GLN A 179 15.23 40.88 -24.34
C GLN A 179 15.93 41.01 -22.98
N ALA A 180 15.22 40.76 -21.87
CA ALA A 180 15.82 40.74 -20.55
C ALA A 180 16.81 39.57 -20.37
N ALA A 181 16.52 38.40 -20.95
CA ALA A 181 17.40 37.23 -20.92
C ALA A 181 18.62 37.37 -21.86
N PHE A 182 18.44 38.02 -23.01
CA PHE A 182 19.44 38.24 -24.06
C PHE A 182 19.67 39.75 -24.30
N PRO A 183 20.51 40.42 -23.49
CA PRO A 183 20.76 41.86 -23.62
C PRO A 183 21.29 42.29 -25.00
N ASP A 184 22.09 41.43 -25.64
CA ASP A 184 22.67 41.67 -26.97
C ASP A 184 21.72 41.25 -28.13
N GLY A 185 20.55 40.71 -27.80
CA GLY A 185 19.59 40.20 -28.76
C GLY A 185 18.90 41.30 -29.55
N ARG A 186 18.92 41.21 -30.89
CA ARG A 186 18.26 42.18 -31.77
C ARG A 186 16.94 41.62 -32.28
N VAL A 187 15.85 42.35 -32.05
CA VAL A 187 14.53 42.02 -32.58
C VAL A 187 14.46 42.47 -34.05
N GLU A 188 14.15 41.53 -34.96
CA GLU A 188 14.17 41.81 -36.40
C GLU A 188 12.98 42.65 -36.86
N THR A 189 11.78 42.39 -36.34
CA THR A 189 10.56 43.14 -36.66
C THR A 189 10.00 43.80 -35.39
N SER A 190 9.78 45.11 -35.45
CA SER A 190 9.17 45.86 -34.34
C SER A 190 7.71 45.42 -34.15
N VAL A 191 7.39 45.00 -32.92
CA VAL A 191 6.05 44.53 -32.52
C VAL A 191 5.47 45.43 -31.44
N ALA A 192 4.15 45.59 -31.44
CA ALA A 192 3.44 46.39 -30.45
C ALA A 192 3.23 45.57 -29.17
N VAL A 193 4.14 45.69 -28.20
CA VAL A 193 4.02 45.00 -26.91
C VAL A 193 2.96 45.71 -26.03
N PRO A 194 1.91 45.02 -25.54
CA PRO A 194 0.93 45.60 -24.62
C PRO A 194 1.59 46.08 -23.31
N GLN A 195 1.11 47.20 -22.76
CA GLN A 195 1.75 47.87 -21.61
C GLN A 195 1.96 46.93 -20.41
N ARG A 196 0.99 46.06 -20.13
CA ARG A 196 1.03 45.05 -19.05
C ARG A 196 2.21 44.08 -19.10
N HIS A 197 2.78 43.84 -20.28
CA HIS A 197 3.89 42.89 -20.49
C HIS A 197 5.27 43.58 -20.49
N ARG A 198 5.31 44.92 -20.53
CA ARG A 198 6.58 45.67 -20.58
C ARG A 198 7.32 45.68 -19.24
N ASP A 199 6.58 45.60 -18.12
CA ASP A 199 7.12 45.72 -16.76
C ASP A 199 7.23 44.37 -16.01
N ALA A 200 6.89 43.26 -16.69
CA ALA A 200 6.66 41.96 -16.06
C ALA A 200 7.93 41.22 -15.62
N HIS A 201 9.10 41.50 -16.22
CA HIS A 201 10.36 40.80 -15.92
C HIS A 201 11.48 41.80 -15.69
N ARG A 202 11.87 41.98 -14.43
CA ARG A 202 12.79 43.05 -14.01
C ARG A 202 14.26 42.63 -13.99
N SER A 203 14.55 41.33 -13.99
CA SER A 203 15.92 40.81 -13.94
C SER A 203 16.19 39.78 -15.03
N ARG A 204 17.46 39.67 -15.44
CA ARG A 204 17.94 38.66 -16.40
C ARG A 204 17.75 37.24 -15.88
N GLU A 205 17.87 37.04 -14.57
CA GLU A 205 17.70 35.75 -13.89
C GLU A 205 16.24 35.29 -13.90
N ASP A 206 15.30 36.18 -13.57
CA ASP A 206 13.87 35.87 -13.62
C ASP A 206 13.43 35.57 -15.06
N ALA A 207 13.98 36.33 -16.03
CA ALA A 207 13.67 36.12 -17.43
C ALA A 207 14.15 34.74 -17.93
N ALA A 208 15.39 34.36 -17.61
CA ALA A 208 15.90 33.04 -17.91
C ALA A 208 15.09 31.93 -17.22
N ARG A 209 14.65 32.15 -15.98
CA ARG A 209 13.79 31.20 -15.25
C ARG A 209 12.48 30.91 -15.98
N GLU A 210 11.77 31.94 -16.44
CA GLU A 210 10.52 31.75 -17.18
C GLU A 210 10.73 31.10 -18.56
N ILE A 211 11.81 31.47 -19.27
CA ILE A 211 12.15 30.83 -20.55
C ILE A 211 12.43 29.33 -20.33
N VAL A 212 13.26 28.98 -19.34
CA VAL A 212 13.53 27.59 -18.98
C VAL A 212 12.26 26.87 -18.56
N ARG A 213 11.37 27.52 -17.79
CA ARG A 213 10.06 26.97 -17.39
C ARG A 213 9.22 26.61 -18.60
N GLY A 214 9.02 27.53 -19.55
CA GLY A 214 8.26 27.27 -20.77
C GLY A 214 8.87 26.16 -21.62
N ARG A 215 10.21 26.13 -21.68
CA ARG A 215 10.93 25.11 -22.43
C ARG A 215 10.71 23.70 -21.87
N LEU A 216 10.76 23.56 -20.55
CA LEU A 216 10.60 22.26 -19.87
C LEU A 216 9.19 21.67 -19.99
N GLN A 217 8.19 22.45 -20.40
CA GLN A 217 6.82 21.96 -20.63
C GLN A 217 6.70 20.96 -21.80
N GLY A 218 7.68 20.92 -22.73
CA GLY A 218 7.62 20.05 -23.91
C GLY A 218 8.81 19.11 -24.12
N VAL A 219 9.99 19.41 -23.53
CA VAL A 219 11.25 18.70 -23.86
C VAL A 219 11.39 17.32 -23.17
N GLY A 220 10.70 17.10 -22.05
CA GLY A 220 10.92 15.92 -21.20
C GLY A 220 12.28 15.97 -20.47
N PRO A 221 12.85 14.81 -20.04
CA PRO A 221 14.15 14.78 -19.36
C PRO A 221 15.26 15.39 -20.20
N THR A 222 16.03 16.33 -19.63
CA THR A 222 17.13 17.01 -20.34
C THR A 222 18.23 17.46 -19.38
N THR A 223 19.43 17.73 -19.89
CA THR A 223 20.54 18.26 -19.09
C THR A 223 20.60 19.78 -19.17
N ALA A 224 21.21 20.43 -18.17
CA ALA A 224 21.42 21.88 -18.16
C ALA A 224 22.27 22.34 -19.36
N SER A 225 23.32 21.58 -19.69
CA SER A 225 24.19 21.83 -20.84
C SER A 225 23.44 21.81 -22.17
N ARG A 226 22.52 20.85 -22.35
CA ARG A 226 21.69 20.76 -23.55
C ARG A 226 20.72 21.94 -23.66
N LEU A 227 20.08 22.34 -22.55
CA LEU A 227 19.19 23.51 -22.54
C LEU A 227 19.94 24.81 -22.83
N ALA A 228 21.10 25.02 -22.21
CA ALA A 228 21.96 26.17 -22.45
C ALA A 228 22.39 26.25 -23.93
N GLY A 229 22.84 25.14 -24.51
CA GLY A 229 23.22 25.06 -25.92
C GLY A 229 22.06 25.30 -26.88
N GLN A 230 20.87 24.75 -26.62
CA GLN A 230 19.69 24.93 -27.47
C GLN A 230 19.14 26.36 -27.43
N LEU A 231 19.12 26.98 -26.25
CA LEU A 231 18.59 28.33 -26.08
C LEU A 231 19.64 29.41 -26.38
N GLY A 232 20.93 29.06 -26.46
CA GLY A 232 22.02 30.03 -26.55
C GLY A 232 22.21 30.85 -25.26
N LEU A 233 21.79 30.32 -24.12
CA LEU A 233 21.94 30.94 -22.80
C LEU A 233 23.25 30.49 -22.13
N GLU A 234 23.75 31.33 -21.22
CA GLU A 234 24.90 30.98 -20.38
C GLU A 234 24.55 29.82 -19.43
N ALA A 235 25.43 28.83 -19.33
CA ALA A 235 25.19 27.64 -18.52
C ALA A 235 24.87 27.97 -17.05
N GLY A 236 25.62 28.89 -16.43
CA GLY A 236 25.39 29.30 -15.04
C GLY A 236 24.01 29.94 -14.81
N LEU A 237 23.47 30.64 -15.81
CA LEU A 237 22.14 31.24 -15.75
C LEU A 237 21.04 30.18 -15.85
N VAL A 238 21.25 29.15 -16.67
CA VAL A 238 20.34 27.99 -16.77
C VAL A 238 20.39 27.15 -15.49
N ASP A 239 21.56 26.92 -14.91
CA ASP A 239 21.71 26.21 -13.63
C ASP A 239 20.97 26.94 -12.49
N ALA A 240 21.13 28.26 -12.39
CA ALA A 240 20.42 29.07 -11.40
C ALA A 240 18.89 29.03 -11.60
N ALA A 241 18.43 29.10 -12.86
CA ALA A 241 17.02 28.96 -13.21
C ALA A 241 16.45 27.58 -12.82
N LEU A 242 17.18 26.50 -13.10
CA LEU A 242 16.77 25.14 -12.76
C LEU A 242 16.72 24.92 -11.24
N ALA A 243 17.71 25.43 -10.50
CA ALA A 243 17.72 25.36 -9.05
C ALA A 243 16.54 26.13 -8.42
N ALA A 244 16.20 27.30 -8.95
CA ALA A 244 15.03 28.06 -8.51
C ALA A 244 13.71 27.33 -8.80
N LEU A 245 13.57 26.75 -10.00
CA LEU A 245 12.40 25.95 -10.37
C LEU A 245 12.28 24.66 -9.55
N GLU A 246 13.39 24.08 -9.09
CA GLU A 246 13.40 22.95 -8.16
C GLU A 246 12.84 23.38 -6.79
N GLY A 247 13.28 24.53 -6.27
CA GLY A 247 12.77 25.12 -5.03
C GLY A 247 11.28 25.45 -5.08
N GLU A 248 10.76 25.86 -6.24
CA GLU A 248 9.33 26.06 -6.51
C GLU A 248 8.56 24.75 -6.68
N GLY A 249 9.26 23.63 -6.85
CA GLY A 249 8.67 22.33 -7.13
C GLY A 249 8.09 22.18 -8.54
N PHE A 250 8.59 22.94 -9.52
CA PHE A 250 8.18 22.76 -10.91
C PHE A 250 8.93 21.59 -11.57
N VAL A 251 10.21 21.44 -11.24
CA VAL A 251 11.10 20.42 -11.81
C VAL A 251 11.58 19.42 -10.77
N LEU A 252 12.03 18.26 -11.23
CA LEU A 252 12.78 17.29 -10.44
C LEU A 252 14.11 17.01 -11.12
N ARG A 253 15.15 16.81 -10.31
CA ARG A 253 16.49 16.41 -10.73
C ARG A 253 16.72 14.91 -10.53
N GLY A 254 17.44 14.26 -11.43
CA GLY A 254 17.75 12.83 -11.34
C GLY A 254 18.39 12.26 -12.61
N THR A 255 18.55 10.95 -12.68
CA THR A 255 19.01 10.23 -13.89
C THR A 255 17.84 9.41 -14.45
N PHE A 256 17.12 9.98 -15.41
CA PHE A 256 15.82 9.47 -15.85
C PHE A 256 15.93 8.60 -17.12
N THR A 257 16.77 9.02 -18.06
CA THR A 257 16.99 8.30 -19.32
C THR A 257 17.85 7.05 -19.10
N PRO A 258 17.38 5.84 -19.50
CA PRO A 258 18.20 4.63 -19.45
C PRO A 258 19.47 4.82 -20.28
N SER A 259 20.64 4.68 -19.65
CA SER A 259 21.99 4.96 -20.20
C SER A 259 22.57 6.34 -19.95
N SER A 260 21.83 7.29 -19.35
CA SER A 260 22.43 8.56 -18.94
C SER A 260 23.18 8.41 -17.61
N THR A 261 24.39 8.96 -17.54
CA THR A 261 25.15 9.15 -16.29
C THR A 261 25.17 10.62 -15.84
N GLU A 262 24.62 11.52 -16.66
CA GLU A 262 24.57 12.94 -16.38
C GLU A 262 23.28 13.29 -15.63
N LEU A 263 23.35 14.33 -14.79
CA LEU A 263 22.20 14.86 -14.07
C LEU A 263 21.20 15.48 -15.06
N GLU A 264 19.98 14.96 -15.05
CA GLU A 264 18.86 15.43 -15.86
C GLU A 264 17.82 16.16 -15.00
N TRP A 265 17.08 17.03 -15.66
CA TRP A 265 15.97 17.82 -15.13
C TRP A 265 14.72 17.51 -15.94
N CYS A 266 13.59 17.33 -15.26
CA CYS A 266 12.31 17.09 -15.91
C CYS A 266 11.18 17.81 -15.18
N GLU A 267 10.22 18.35 -15.93
CA GLU A 267 8.97 18.87 -15.37
C GLU A 267 8.21 17.72 -14.68
N ARG A 268 7.65 17.99 -13.50
CA ARG A 268 7.07 16.97 -12.61
C ARG A 268 5.90 16.22 -13.25
N GLY A 269 5.02 16.92 -13.97
CA GLY A 269 3.86 16.36 -14.67
C GLY A 269 4.26 15.43 -15.82
N LEU A 270 5.20 15.83 -16.67
CA LEU A 270 5.77 15.02 -17.73
C LEU A 270 6.46 13.78 -17.14
N LEU A 271 7.26 13.95 -16.09
CA LEU A 271 7.90 12.83 -15.41
C LEU A 271 6.86 11.82 -14.87
N ALA A 272 5.79 12.32 -14.24
CA ALA A 272 4.70 11.48 -13.75
C ALA A 272 3.95 10.75 -14.89
N ARG A 273 3.78 11.39 -16.06
CA ARG A 273 3.21 10.75 -17.26
C ARG A 273 4.12 9.66 -17.80
N ILE A 274 5.42 9.94 -17.97
CA ILE A 274 6.44 8.98 -18.45
C ILE A 274 6.46 7.76 -17.53
N HIS A 275 6.48 8.00 -16.22
CA HIS A 275 6.50 6.96 -15.22
C HIS A 275 5.22 6.10 -15.29
N ARG A 276 4.04 6.72 -15.43
CA ARG A 276 2.77 6.00 -15.62
C ARG A 276 2.77 5.13 -16.87
N TYR A 277 3.31 5.62 -17.99
CA TYR A 277 3.40 4.85 -19.23
C TYR A 277 4.38 3.68 -19.10
N THR A 278 5.51 3.90 -18.45
CA THR A 278 6.49 2.85 -18.10
C THR A 278 5.82 1.74 -17.29
N LEU A 279 5.12 2.09 -16.19
CA LEU A 279 4.42 1.12 -15.35
C LEU A 279 3.31 0.40 -16.11
N ASN A 280 2.51 1.10 -16.92
CA ASN A 280 1.45 0.48 -17.71
C ASN A 280 1.98 -0.52 -18.74
N ARG A 281 3.13 -0.25 -19.37
CA ARG A 281 3.78 -1.21 -20.27
C ARG A 281 4.22 -2.46 -19.51
N LEU A 282 4.94 -2.28 -18.39
CA LEU A 282 5.38 -3.38 -17.54
C LEU A 282 4.21 -4.22 -17.00
N ARG A 283 3.10 -3.58 -16.65
CA ARG A 283 1.85 -4.25 -16.24
C ARG A 283 1.24 -5.11 -17.34
N LYS A 284 1.31 -4.66 -18.59
CA LYS A 284 0.78 -5.37 -19.78
C LYS A 284 1.62 -6.58 -20.18
N GLU A 285 2.93 -6.57 -19.88
CA GLU A 285 3.83 -7.70 -20.15
C GLU A 285 3.65 -8.88 -19.19
N ILE A 286 2.86 -8.72 -18.13
CA ILE A 286 2.61 -9.77 -17.14
C ILE A 286 1.43 -10.62 -17.61
N GLU A 287 1.72 -11.83 -18.07
CA GLU A 287 0.70 -12.83 -18.33
C GLU A 287 0.25 -13.48 -17.00
N ALA A 288 -1.05 -13.36 -16.71
CA ALA A 288 -1.65 -13.86 -15.48
C ALA A 288 -1.64 -15.40 -15.42
N VAL A 289 -1.34 -15.96 -14.25
CA VAL A 289 -1.43 -17.40 -13.97
C VAL A 289 -2.82 -17.81 -13.49
N SER A 290 -3.16 -19.09 -13.60
CA SER A 290 -4.41 -19.62 -13.03
C SER A 290 -4.37 -19.64 -11.49
N ALA A 291 -5.55 -19.66 -10.83
CA ALA A 291 -5.61 -19.79 -9.38
C ALA A 291 -4.97 -21.10 -8.87
N ALA A 292 -5.04 -22.17 -9.65
CA ALA A 292 -4.37 -23.44 -9.33
C ALA A 292 -2.84 -23.33 -9.40
N ASP A 293 -2.30 -22.66 -10.43
CA ASP A 293 -0.86 -22.42 -10.53
C ASP A 293 -0.36 -21.48 -9.42
N TYR A 294 -1.19 -20.49 -9.04
CA TYR A 294 -0.88 -19.65 -7.88
C TYR A 294 -0.87 -20.45 -6.57
N MET A 295 -1.80 -21.40 -6.38
CA MET A 295 -1.75 -22.32 -5.22
C MET A 295 -0.51 -23.22 -5.23
N ARG A 296 -0.09 -23.75 -6.38
CA ARG A 296 1.17 -24.51 -6.51
C ARG A 296 2.38 -23.66 -6.12
N PHE A 297 2.40 -22.42 -6.60
CA PHE A 297 3.41 -21.44 -6.20
C PHE A 297 3.39 -21.23 -4.68
N LEU A 298 2.23 -20.97 -4.07
CA LEU A 298 2.13 -20.72 -2.62
C LEU A 298 2.57 -21.92 -1.77
N VAL A 299 2.24 -23.15 -2.17
CA VAL A 299 2.71 -24.36 -1.46
C VAL A 299 4.23 -24.44 -1.46
N GLY A 300 4.88 -24.09 -2.58
CA GLY A 300 6.34 -24.00 -2.65
C GLY A 300 6.91 -22.80 -1.88
N TRP A 301 6.28 -21.63 -2.01
CA TRP A 301 6.69 -20.37 -1.40
C TRP A 301 6.62 -20.40 0.13
N HIS A 302 5.65 -21.13 0.69
CA HIS A 302 5.49 -21.33 2.13
C HIS A 302 6.21 -22.59 2.66
N HIS A 303 7.09 -23.21 1.87
CA HIS A 303 7.86 -24.40 2.28
C HIS A 303 7.00 -25.62 2.63
N ALA A 304 5.73 -25.67 2.20
CA ALA A 304 4.80 -26.75 2.50
C ALA A 304 4.95 -27.96 1.55
N ALA A 305 5.69 -27.80 0.44
CA ALA A 305 6.09 -28.90 -0.42
C ALA A 305 7.23 -29.71 0.25
N PRO A 306 7.19 -31.06 0.22
CA PRO A 306 8.25 -31.89 0.84
C PRO A 306 9.67 -31.55 0.39
N SER A 307 9.86 -31.19 -0.88
CA SER A 307 11.16 -30.82 -1.46
C SER A 307 11.67 -29.43 -1.09
N ARG A 308 10.86 -28.62 -0.39
CA ARG A 308 11.18 -27.23 -0.03
C ARG A 308 11.13 -26.96 1.47
N ARG A 309 11.04 -27.99 2.31
CA ARG A 309 11.04 -27.85 3.75
C ARG A 309 12.37 -27.27 4.23
N MET A 310 12.28 -26.45 5.26
CA MET A 310 13.44 -25.84 5.91
C MET A 310 13.96 -26.75 7.03
N GLU A 311 15.21 -26.54 7.44
CA GLU A 311 15.87 -27.30 8.49
C GLU A 311 16.51 -26.37 9.53
N GLY A 312 16.56 -26.84 10.78
CA GLY A 312 17.24 -26.16 11.87
C GLY A 312 16.58 -24.87 12.41
N PRO A 313 17.20 -24.23 13.41
CA PRO A 313 16.62 -23.07 14.11
C PRO A 313 16.53 -21.82 13.22
N GLU A 314 17.47 -21.58 12.31
CA GLU A 314 17.40 -20.44 11.39
C GLU A 314 16.31 -20.62 10.32
N GLY A 315 16.07 -21.86 9.86
CA GLY A 315 14.94 -22.18 9.00
C GLY A 315 13.60 -21.89 9.67
N LEU A 316 13.48 -22.23 10.96
CA LEU A 316 12.31 -21.89 11.76
C LEU A 316 12.12 -20.37 11.90
N ALA A 317 13.21 -19.63 12.16
CA ALA A 317 13.14 -18.17 12.26
C ALA A 317 12.64 -17.53 10.96
N ALA A 318 13.12 -17.99 9.80
CA ALA A 318 12.66 -17.51 8.49
C ALA A 318 11.16 -17.81 8.25
N ILE A 319 10.68 -19.00 8.63
CA ILE A 319 9.25 -19.35 8.52
C ILE A 319 8.39 -18.47 9.44
N LEU A 320 8.84 -18.22 10.67
CA LEU A 320 8.11 -17.36 11.61
C LEU A 320 8.10 -15.89 11.14
N GLU A 321 9.18 -15.42 10.50
CA GLU A 321 9.22 -14.11 9.86
C GLU A 321 8.28 -14.01 8.65
N GLN A 322 8.17 -15.07 7.84
CA GLN A 322 7.24 -15.11 6.71
C GLN A 322 5.77 -15.16 7.17
N LEU A 323 5.49 -15.89 8.25
CA LEU A 323 4.15 -16.01 8.85
C LEU A 323 3.88 -14.96 9.92
N GLU A 324 4.76 -13.97 10.05
CA GLU A 324 4.71 -12.97 11.11
C GLU A 324 3.36 -12.26 11.16
N GLY A 325 2.70 -12.28 12.32
CA GLY A 325 1.39 -11.67 12.52
C GLY A 325 0.22 -12.58 12.12
N MET A 326 0.40 -13.70 11.43
CA MET A 326 -0.74 -14.57 11.14
C MET A 326 -1.28 -15.22 12.42
N GLU A 327 -2.60 -15.24 12.58
CA GLU A 327 -3.24 -15.97 13.66
C GLU A 327 -3.63 -17.40 13.26
N ALA A 328 -3.28 -18.35 14.12
CA ALA A 328 -3.78 -19.72 14.08
C ALA A 328 -4.04 -20.22 15.50
N GLY A 329 -4.86 -21.28 15.64
CA GLY A 329 -5.12 -21.86 16.96
C GLY A 329 -3.82 -22.28 17.64
N ALA A 330 -3.68 -22.01 18.94
CA ALA A 330 -2.45 -22.25 19.71
C ALA A 330 -1.88 -23.66 19.51
N ALA A 331 -2.73 -24.69 19.51
CA ALA A 331 -2.29 -26.07 19.28
C ALA A 331 -1.86 -26.34 17.83
N ALA A 332 -2.41 -25.64 16.84
CA ALA A 332 -2.17 -25.90 15.42
C ALA A 332 -0.74 -25.55 14.97
N TRP A 333 -0.08 -24.61 15.67
CA TRP A 333 1.27 -24.16 15.33
C TRP A 333 2.30 -25.30 15.32
N GLU A 334 2.52 -25.95 16.46
CA GLU A 334 3.48 -27.06 16.56
C GLU A 334 2.90 -28.40 16.10
N ALA A 335 1.58 -28.50 15.96
CA ALA A 335 0.93 -29.74 15.58
C ALA A 335 0.85 -29.96 14.06
N ASP A 336 0.65 -28.88 13.29
CA ASP A 336 0.36 -28.98 11.86
C ASP A 336 1.08 -27.90 11.02
N ILE A 337 1.19 -26.65 11.48
CA ILE A 337 1.72 -25.54 10.67
C ILE A 337 3.24 -25.61 10.52
N LEU A 338 3.98 -25.68 11.62
CA LEU A 338 5.44 -25.74 11.61
C LEU A 338 5.96 -27.08 11.08
N PRO A 339 5.42 -28.25 11.49
CA PRO A 339 5.92 -29.55 11.00
C PRO A 339 5.71 -29.78 9.51
N VAL A 340 4.71 -29.15 8.87
CA VAL A 340 4.53 -29.27 7.41
C VAL A 340 5.65 -28.55 6.64
N ARG A 341 6.26 -27.53 7.25
CA ARG A 341 7.27 -26.64 6.65
C ARG A 341 8.71 -26.96 7.05
N MET A 342 8.88 -27.76 8.08
CA MET A 342 10.16 -28.09 8.69
C MET A 342 10.43 -29.59 8.61
N GLU A 343 11.62 -29.96 8.15
CA GLU A 343 12.08 -31.34 8.29
C GLU A 343 12.62 -31.54 9.72
N GLY A 344 12.12 -32.56 10.43
CA GLY A 344 12.58 -32.88 11.78
C GLY A 344 12.32 -31.81 12.86
N TYR A 345 11.21 -31.07 12.79
CA TYR A 345 10.88 -30.00 13.74
C TYR A 345 11.08 -30.38 15.23
N ASP A 346 11.91 -29.60 15.93
CA ASP A 346 12.15 -29.71 17.36
C ASP A 346 11.55 -28.49 18.12
N PRO A 347 10.67 -28.71 19.12
CA PRO A 347 10.09 -27.64 19.94
C PRO A 347 11.10 -26.74 20.65
N SER A 348 12.30 -27.25 20.95
CA SER A 348 13.35 -26.48 21.64
C SER A 348 13.86 -25.31 20.80
N TRP A 349 13.80 -25.40 19.47
CA TRP A 349 14.18 -24.28 18.59
C TRP A 349 13.25 -23.09 18.77
N LEU A 350 11.94 -23.34 18.91
CA LEU A 350 10.97 -22.27 19.16
C LEU A 350 11.21 -21.62 20.52
N ASP A 351 11.52 -22.40 21.55
CA ASP A 351 11.82 -21.87 22.88
C ASP A 351 13.09 -21.02 22.86
N GLN A 352 14.15 -21.45 22.17
CA GLN A 352 15.38 -20.68 22.01
C GLN A 352 15.12 -19.33 21.31
N LEU A 353 14.27 -19.31 20.28
CA LEU A 353 13.90 -18.07 19.58
C LEU A 353 13.07 -17.13 20.46
N CYS A 354 12.18 -17.66 21.30
CA CYS A 354 11.42 -16.85 22.24
C CYS A 354 12.29 -16.31 23.38
N ILE A 355 13.08 -17.17 24.03
CA ILE A 355 13.95 -16.82 25.17
C ILE A 355 15.04 -15.83 24.76
N SER A 356 15.62 -15.98 23.56
CA SER A 356 16.59 -15.00 23.01
C SER A 356 15.95 -13.66 22.64
N GLY A 357 14.62 -13.55 22.69
CA GLY A 357 13.89 -12.34 22.34
C GLY A 357 13.83 -12.06 20.84
N ARG A 358 14.20 -13.01 19.97
CA ARG A 358 14.05 -12.86 18.51
C ARG A 358 12.58 -12.88 18.09
N VAL A 359 11.81 -13.76 18.71
CA VAL A 359 10.38 -13.95 18.43
C VAL A 359 9.56 -13.79 19.69
N THR A 360 8.37 -13.20 19.60
CA THR A 360 7.36 -13.21 20.65
C THR A 360 6.04 -13.75 20.11
N TRP A 361 5.21 -14.24 21.00
CA TRP A 361 3.88 -14.75 20.67
C TRP A 361 2.82 -13.99 21.44
N SER A 362 1.70 -13.72 20.78
CA SER A 362 0.53 -13.12 21.44
C SER A 362 -0.71 -13.33 20.61
N ARG A 363 -1.87 -13.17 21.25
CA ARG A 363 -3.13 -13.00 20.53
C ARG A 363 -3.17 -11.60 19.91
N ARG A 364 -3.80 -11.46 18.74
CA ARG A 364 -3.92 -10.20 18.00
C ARG A 364 -5.36 -9.73 17.80
N THR A 365 -6.32 -10.64 17.68
CA THR A 365 -7.75 -10.31 17.54
C THR A 365 -8.48 -10.48 18.86
N PRO A 366 -9.48 -9.66 19.18
CA PRO A 366 -10.29 -9.88 20.38
C PRO A 366 -11.05 -11.22 20.29
N PRO A 367 -11.38 -11.86 21.42
CA PRO A 367 -12.22 -13.06 21.44
C PRO A 367 -13.59 -12.81 20.82
N ALA A 368 -13.94 -13.63 19.82
CA ALA A 368 -15.28 -13.69 19.27
C ALA A 368 -16.18 -14.50 20.21
N GLY A 369 -16.97 -13.81 21.05
CA GLY A 369 -17.92 -14.44 21.99
C GLY A 369 -17.42 -14.51 23.44
N ARG A 370 -18.07 -15.32 24.29
CA ARG A 370 -17.73 -15.43 25.73
C ARG A 370 -16.25 -15.83 25.91
N ALA A 371 -15.57 -15.18 26.85
CA ALA A 371 -14.14 -15.30 27.18
C ALA A 371 -13.60 -16.71 27.52
N SER A 372 -14.45 -17.74 27.47
CA SER A 372 -14.17 -19.14 27.84
C SER A 372 -13.95 -20.05 26.61
N SER A 373 -13.28 -19.56 25.57
CA SER A 373 -12.83 -20.47 24.50
C SER A 373 -11.62 -21.29 24.98
N PRO A 374 -11.58 -22.61 24.73
CA PRO A 374 -10.43 -23.43 25.10
C PRO A 374 -9.13 -22.87 24.50
N ILE A 375 -8.07 -22.78 25.33
CA ILE A 375 -6.75 -22.25 24.95
C ILE A 375 -6.22 -22.91 23.66
N ARG A 376 -6.52 -24.20 23.45
CA ARG A 376 -6.16 -24.95 22.23
C ARG A 376 -6.57 -24.27 20.94
N THR A 377 -7.73 -23.62 20.92
CA THR A 377 -8.29 -22.94 19.75
C THR A 377 -8.09 -21.43 19.78
N SER A 378 -7.51 -20.89 20.85
CA SER A 378 -7.22 -19.46 20.95
C SER A 378 -6.28 -19.04 19.81
N PRO A 379 -6.63 -17.99 19.03
CA PRO A 379 -5.79 -17.51 17.95
C PRO A 379 -4.52 -16.87 18.52
N ILE A 380 -3.38 -17.44 18.18
CA ILE A 380 -2.05 -16.96 18.55
C ILE A 380 -1.30 -16.62 17.28
N ALA A 381 -0.57 -15.51 17.29
CA ALA A 381 0.36 -15.11 16.25
C ALA A 381 1.77 -15.03 16.82
N PHE A 382 2.75 -15.35 15.98
CA PHE A 382 4.15 -15.07 16.23
C PHE A 382 4.56 -13.80 15.50
N CYS A 383 5.46 -13.03 16.08
CA CYS A 383 6.08 -11.89 15.42
C CYS A 383 7.50 -11.69 15.95
N ARG A 384 8.34 -11.03 15.16
CA ARG A 384 9.61 -10.53 15.68
C ARG A 384 9.33 -9.54 16.82
N ARG A 385 10.17 -9.56 17.85
CA ARG A 385 9.94 -8.76 19.07
C ARG A 385 9.94 -7.26 18.80
N ASP A 386 10.74 -6.81 17.83
CA ASP A 386 10.78 -5.40 17.38
C ASP A 386 9.53 -5.00 16.60
N GLN A 387 8.87 -5.95 15.93
CA GLN A 387 7.63 -5.75 15.18
C GLN A 387 6.36 -5.99 16.01
N ALA A 388 6.48 -6.43 17.26
CA ALA A 388 5.33 -6.81 18.09
C ALA A 388 4.29 -5.68 18.26
N ARG A 389 4.75 -4.42 18.28
CA ARG A 389 3.86 -3.23 18.35
C ARG A 389 3.17 -2.94 17.02
N THR A 390 3.86 -3.16 15.89
CA THR A 390 3.34 -2.94 14.54
C THR A 390 2.06 -3.74 14.28
N TRP A 391 1.96 -4.93 14.87
CA TRP A 391 0.86 -5.87 14.64
C TRP A 391 -0.33 -5.72 15.60
N ARG A 392 -0.33 -4.72 16.49
CA ARG A 392 -1.42 -4.46 17.46
C ARG A 392 -2.18 -3.19 17.08
N PHE A 393 -3.30 -3.34 16.36
CA PHE A 393 -4.12 -2.23 15.88
C PHE A 393 -5.18 -1.73 16.86
N ARG A 394 -5.52 -2.57 17.82
CA ARG A 394 -6.59 -2.34 18.78
C ARG A 394 -6.15 -2.87 20.13
N SER A 395 -6.49 -2.16 21.19
CA SER A 395 -6.33 -2.73 22.53
C SER A 395 -7.16 -4.01 22.61
N LEU A 396 -6.49 -5.09 22.98
CA LEU A 396 -7.10 -6.39 23.12
C LEU A 396 -7.66 -6.55 24.52
N GLY A 397 -8.84 -7.17 24.60
CA GLY A 397 -9.40 -7.68 25.84
C GLY A 397 -10.49 -6.79 26.46
N GLY A 398 -11.57 -7.45 26.86
CA GLY A 398 -12.47 -6.98 27.90
C GLY A 398 -11.92 -7.36 29.29
N GLU A 399 -12.67 -7.05 30.33
CA GLU A 399 -12.27 -7.39 31.70
C GLU A 399 -12.24 -8.92 31.91
N PRO A 400 -11.24 -9.45 32.65
CA PRO A 400 -11.24 -10.86 33.02
C PRO A 400 -12.53 -11.22 33.76
N THR A 401 -13.08 -12.39 33.43
CA THR A 401 -14.32 -12.88 34.03
C THR A 401 -14.08 -13.54 35.38
N SER A 402 -12.93 -14.18 35.59
CA SER A 402 -12.57 -14.74 36.90
C SER A 402 -11.87 -13.72 37.80
N ALA A 403 -12.20 -13.78 39.10
CA ALA A 403 -11.51 -12.99 40.12
C ALA A 403 -10.02 -13.31 40.19
N ASP A 404 -9.65 -14.58 40.03
CA ASP A 404 -8.26 -15.06 40.01
C ASP A 404 -7.48 -14.42 38.84
N ALA A 405 -8.06 -14.33 37.64
CA ALA A 405 -7.45 -13.66 36.49
C ALA A 405 -7.32 -12.14 36.67
N SER A 406 -8.34 -11.49 37.23
CA SER A 406 -8.28 -10.05 37.57
C SER A 406 -7.20 -9.76 38.61
N GLN A 407 -7.05 -10.61 39.63
CA GLN A 407 -6.02 -10.48 40.65
C GLN A 407 -4.61 -10.68 40.06
N ALA A 408 -4.41 -11.70 39.23
CA ALA A 408 -3.13 -11.93 38.56
C ALA A 408 -2.77 -10.78 37.61
N LEU A 409 -3.74 -10.24 36.87
CA LEU A 409 -3.52 -9.09 35.98
C LEU A 409 -3.16 -7.82 36.76
N ALA A 410 -3.84 -7.56 37.88
CA ALA A 410 -3.54 -6.42 38.74
C ALA A 410 -2.12 -6.51 39.31
N MET A 411 -1.71 -7.70 39.77
CA MET A 411 -0.35 -7.95 40.23
C MET A 411 0.68 -7.71 39.12
N LEU A 412 0.48 -8.25 37.91
CA LEU A 412 1.42 -8.05 36.80
C LEU A 412 1.51 -6.60 36.33
N ARG A 413 0.42 -5.82 36.45
CA ARG A 413 0.44 -4.37 36.17
C ARG A 413 1.22 -3.58 37.22
N ALA A 414 1.20 -4.02 38.48
CA ALA A 414 1.89 -3.35 39.58
C ALA A 414 3.38 -3.75 39.67
N SER A 415 3.67 -5.05 39.61
CA SER A 415 5.01 -5.62 39.79
C SER A 415 5.81 -5.74 38.48
N GLY A 416 5.15 -5.59 37.32
CA GLY A 416 5.77 -5.74 36.00
C GLY A 416 5.92 -7.20 35.57
N ALA A 417 6.95 -7.50 34.78
CA ALA A 417 7.19 -8.85 34.27
C ALA A 417 7.68 -9.79 35.38
N SER A 418 6.92 -10.86 35.67
CA SER A 418 7.15 -11.73 36.84
C SER A 418 7.19 -13.21 36.47
N PHE A 419 7.99 -14.01 37.20
CA PHE A 419 7.98 -15.46 37.04
C PHE A 419 6.73 -16.07 37.66
N PHE A 420 6.34 -17.28 37.22
CA PHE A 420 5.14 -17.96 37.71
C PHE A 420 5.12 -18.13 39.25
N ASN A 421 6.25 -18.49 39.85
CA ASN A 421 6.35 -18.64 41.31
C ASN A 421 6.14 -17.32 42.06
N ASP A 422 6.53 -16.20 41.47
CA ASP A 422 6.31 -14.88 42.07
C ASP A 422 4.83 -14.50 41.98
N ILE A 423 4.16 -14.81 40.86
CA ILE A 423 2.71 -14.62 40.71
C ILE A 423 1.95 -15.43 41.76
N VAL A 424 2.28 -16.71 41.92
CA VAL A 424 1.66 -17.59 42.94
C VAL A 424 1.88 -17.02 44.35
N ARG A 425 3.10 -16.59 44.67
CA ARG A 425 3.46 -16.07 46.00
C ARG A 425 2.75 -14.74 46.30
N GLU A 426 2.73 -13.80 45.35
CA GLU A 426 2.18 -12.45 45.56
C GLU A 426 0.65 -12.43 45.50
N THR A 427 0.03 -13.28 44.68
CA THR A 427 -1.43 -13.40 44.63
C THR A 427 -2.00 -14.31 45.73
N GLY A 428 -1.19 -15.22 46.28
CA GLY A 428 -1.64 -16.22 47.23
C GLY A 428 -2.53 -17.31 46.62
N LEU A 429 -2.64 -17.37 45.29
CA LEU A 429 -3.42 -18.38 44.58
C LEU A 429 -2.74 -19.75 44.64
N LEU A 430 -3.54 -20.82 44.61
CA LEU A 430 -3.01 -22.17 44.37
C LEU A 430 -2.41 -22.23 42.95
N PRO A 431 -1.31 -22.99 42.72
CA PRO A 431 -0.67 -23.07 41.39
C PRO A 431 -1.64 -23.39 40.24
N THR A 432 -2.55 -24.34 40.42
CA THR A 432 -3.56 -24.72 39.41
C THR A 432 -4.57 -23.61 39.09
N ARG A 433 -4.88 -22.75 40.08
CA ARG A 433 -5.72 -21.56 39.88
C ARG A 433 -4.96 -20.46 39.16
N ALA A 434 -3.68 -20.24 39.51
CA ALA A 434 -2.81 -19.31 38.80
C ALA A 434 -2.60 -19.72 37.33
N GLU A 435 -2.44 -21.02 37.04
CA GLU A 435 -2.40 -21.56 35.67
C GLU A 435 -3.69 -21.26 34.91
N SER A 436 -4.85 -21.53 35.53
CA SER A 436 -6.17 -21.26 34.92
C SER A 436 -6.38 -19.76 34.66
N ALA A 437 -5.97 -18.91 35.60
CA ALA A 437 -6.00 -17.46 35.49
C ALA A 437 -5.13 -16.96 34.33
N LEU A 438 -3.88 -17.42 34.23
CA LEU A 438 -3.00 -17.09 33.11
C LEU A 438 -3.55 -17.60 31.77
N GLY A 439 -4.17 -18.77 31.76
CA GLY A 439 -4.85 -19.31 30.58
C GLY A 439 -6.01 -18.45 30.08
N GLU A 440 -6.80 -17.88 31.00
CA GLU A 440 -7.84 -16.89 30.68
C GLU A 440 -7.22 -15.60 30.14
N LEU A 441 -6.19 -15.05 30.80
CA LEU A 441 -5.52 -13.83 30.36
C LEU A 441 -4.86 -13.97 28.98
N VAL A 442 -4.27 -15.13 28.68
CA VAL A 442 -3.76 -15.46 27.33
C VAL A 442 -4.91 -15.51 26.32
N SER A 443 -6.03 -16.13 26.69
CA SER A 443 -7.21 -16.20 25.83
C SER A 443 -7.84 -14.82 25.58
N LEU A 444 -7.70 -13.87 26.50
CA LEU A 444 -8.10 -12.47 26.30
C LEU A 444 -7.07 -11.65 25.51
N GLY A 445 -5.85 -12.15 25.34
CA GLY A 445 -4.75 -11.43 24.67
C GLY A 445 -4.08 -10.35 25.50
N LEU A 446 -4.17 -10.48 26.83
CA LEU A 446 -3.65 -9.52 27.81
C LEU A 446 -2.22 -9.81 28.26
N VAL A 447 -1.79 -11.08 28.22
CA VAL A 447 -0.46 -11.50 28.68
C VAL A 447 0.27 -12.36 27.64
N THR A 448 1.60 -12.34 27.73
CA THR A 448 2.53 -13.21 27.01
C THR A 448 3.64 -13.68 27.96
N SER A 449 4.46 -14.66 27.55
CA SER A 449 5.64 -15.10 28.30
C SER A 449 6.90 -15.14 27.45
N ASP A 450 8.07 -15.03 28.11
CA ASP A 450 9.39 -15.08 27.45
C ASP A 450 9.62 -16.38 26.65
N GLY A 451 9.01 -17.51 27.04
CA GLY A 451 9.07 -18.79 26.31
C GLY A 451 7.72 -19.27 25.80
N PHE A 452 7.72 -20.22 24.86
CA PHE A 452 6.49 -20.91 24.41
C PHE A 452 6.12 -22.10 25.31
N THR A 453 7.07 -22.60 26.10
CA THR A 453 6.88 -23.65 27.12
C THR A 453 5.67 -23.43 28.02
N GLY A 454 5.43 -22.19 28.43
CA GLY A 454 4.28 -21.85 29.27
C GLY A 454 2.94 -22.09 28.59
N LEU A 455 2.83 -21.74 27.31
CA LEU A 455 1.64 -22.04 26.53
C LEU A 455 1.47 -23.55 26.34
N ARG A 456 2.56 -24.31 26.14
CA ARG A 456 2.49 -25.78 26.06
C ARG A 456 1.96 -26.41 27.35
N ALA A 457 2.35 -25.89 28.51
CA ALA A 457 1.82 -26.33 29.81
C ALA A 457 0.30 -26.09 29.89
N LEU A 458 -0.19 -24.93 29.45
CA LEU A 458 -1.61 -24.61 29.38
C LEU A 458 -2.41 -25.45 28.35
N LEU A 459 -1.75 -25.99 27.33
CA LEU A 459 -2.36 -26.87 26.33
C LEU A 459 -2.44 -28.33 26.77
N ALA A 460 -1.64 -28.72 27.76
CA ALA A 460 -1.59 -30.07 28.29
C ALA A 460 -2.95 -30.45 28.93
N PRO A 461 -3.44 -31.68 28.71
CA PRO A 461 -4.67 -32.14 29.35
C PRO A 461 -4.49 -32.24 30.88
N ASP A 462 -5.54 -31.89 31.63
CA ASP A 462 -5.56 -31.94 33.10
C ASP A 462 -5.04 -33.31 33.62
N PRO A 463 -4.02 -33.34 34.51
CA PRO A 463 -3.42 -34.57 35.03
C PRO A 463 -4.39 -35.50 35.78
N LYS A 464 -5.63 -35.07 36.08
CA LYS A 464 -6.65 -35.88 36.78
C LYS A 464 -7.08 -37.18 36.08
N ARG A 465 -6.61 -37.48 34.86
CA ARG A 465 -6.74 -38.81 34.23
C ARG A 465 -5.38 -39.49 34.05
N PRO A 466 -4.81 -40.10 35.11
CA PRO A 466 -3.64 -40.95 34.93
C PRO A 466 -4.05 -42.18 34.10
N ARG A 467 -3.51 -42.28 32.88
CA ARG A 467 -3.54 -43.55 32.14
C ARG A 467 -2.46 -44.45 32.74
N PRO A 468 -2.76 -45.69 33.15
CA PRO A 468 -1.76 -46.58 33.72
C PRO A 468 -0.69 -46.89 32.65
N GLY A 469 0.59 -46.70 32.98
CA GLY A 469 1.71 -47.19 32.17
C GLY A 469 2.58 -46.16 31.43
N ARG A 470 2.36 -44.85 31.57
CA ARG A 470 3.32 -43.83 31.07
C ARG A 470 3.94 -43.04 32.22
N ARG A 471 5.10 -43.48 32.71
CA ARG A 471 6.09 -42.58 33.34
C ARG A 471 6.71 -41.74 32.22
N GLY A 472 5.97 -40.74 31.73
CA GLY A 472 6.41 -39.82 30.69
C GLY A 472 6.62 -38.44 31.30
N VAL A 473 7.88 -38.04 31.38
CA VAL A 473 8.46 -36.72 31.65
C VAL A 473 7.44 -35.58 31.80
N ALA A 474 7.44 -34.93 32.97
CA ALA A 474 6.90 -33.58 33.17
C ALA A 474 7.73 -32.57 32.34
N ALA A 475 7.63 -32.66 31.01
CA ALA A 475 8.56 -32.00 30.09
C ALA A 475 8.30 -30.50 29.90
N TYR A 476 7.12 -30.02 30.30
CA TYR A 476 6.71 -28.64 30.16
C TYR A 476 5.98 -28.23 31.44
N SER A 477 6.55 -27.31 32.20
CA SER A 477 5.96 -26.81 33.45
C SER A 477 5.82 -25.29 33.39
N MET A 478 4.94 -24.77 34.23
CA MET A 478 4.60 -23.35 34.20
C MET A 478 5.78 -22.45 34.61
N GLU A 479 6.66 -22.99 35.45
CA GLU A 479 7.89 -22.38 35.95
C GLU A 479 8.95 -22.19 34.85
N ALA A 480 8.94 -23.05 33.84
CA ALA A 480 9.90 -23.01 32.72
C ALA A 480 9.49 -22.02 31.60
N ALA A 481 8.39 -21.27 31.78
CA ALA A 481 7.89 -20.30 30.81
C ALA A 481 8.68 -18.98 30.76
N GLY A 482 9.58 -18.76 31.71
CA GLY A 482 10.21 -17.46 31.92
C GLY A 482 9.27 -16.47 32.60
N ARG A 483 9.42 -15.18 32.28
CA ARG A 483 8.57 -14.12 32.87
C ARG A 483 7.29 -13.95 32.06
N TRP A 484 6.18 -13.81 32.77
CA TRP A 484 4.91 -13.38 32.23
C TRP A 484 4.83 -11.87 32.22
N THR A 485 4.36 -11.30 31.13
CA THR A 485 4.33 -9.85 30.91
C THR A 485 2.96 -9.43 30.37
N VAL A 486 2.45 -8.32 30.88
CA VAL A 486 1.26 -7.67 30.31
C VAL A 486 1.63 -7.08 28.97
N LEU A 487 0.84 -7.39 27.95
CA LEU A 487 1.05 -6.84 26.61
C LEU A 487 0.67 -5.35 26.61
N PRO A 488 1.45 -4.48 25.94
CA PRO A 488 1.12 -3.07 25.84
C PRO A 488 -0.18 -2.86 25.04
N ASP A 489 -0.82 -1.73 25.29
CA ASP A 489 -1.94 -1.24 24.50
C ASP A 489 -1.55 -0.98 23.04
N ALA A 490 -2.57 -0.87 22.17
CA ALA A 490 -2.33 -0.55 20.77
C ALA A 490 -1.71 0.84 20.61
N SER A 491 -0.87 0.99 19.58
CA SER A 491 -0.30 2.28 19.23
C SER A 491 -1.34 3.10 18.45
N GLU A 492 -1.27 4.44 18.51
CA GLU A 492 -2.05 5.29 17.60
C GLU A 492 -1.40 5.38 16.20
N ASN A 493 -0.06 5.26 16.15
CA ASN A 493 0.73 5.36 14.93
C ASN A 493 1.15 3.97 14.44
N HIS A 494 0.40 3.45 13.47
CA HIS A 494 0.67 2.16 12.87
C HIS A 494 1.64 2.26 11.70
N ASP A 495 2.72 1.50 11.75
CA ASP A 495 3.62 1.32 10.62
C ASP A 495 2.97 0.41 9.56
N VAL A 496 2.16 1.03 8.70
CA VAL A 496 1.47 0.32 7.61
C VAL A 496 2.45 -0.19 6.56
N GLU A 497 3.62 0.44 6.41
CA GLU A 497 4.62 0.00 5.45
C GLU A 497 5.23 -1.34 5.85
N SER A 498 5.60 -1.52 7.13
CA SER A 498 6.11 -2.81 7.63
C SER A 498 5.12 -3.96 7.42
N ILE A 499 3.82 -3.73 7.63
CA ILE A 499 2.76 -4.71 7.37
C ILE A 499 2.67 -5.03 5.88
N ALA A 500 2.69 -3.99 5.03
CA ALA A 500 2.62 -4.15 3.59
C ALA A 500 3.77 -5.03 3.07
N TRP A 501 4.98 -4.84 3.60
CA TRP A 501 6.15 -5.69 3.33
C TRP A 501 5.98 -7.11 3.86
N ALA A 502 5.44 -7.29 5.06
CA ALA A 502 5.20 -8.62 5.62
C ALA A 502 4.19 -9.41 4.79
N LEU A 503 3.11 -8.77 4.31
CA LEU A 503 2.12 -9.40 3.42
C LEU A 503 2.73 -9.79 2.07
N LEU A 504 3.59 -8.95 1.50
CA LEU A 504 4.33 -9.25 0.27
C LEU A 504 5.29 -10.42 0.45
N ARG A 505 6.06 -10.45 1.54
CA ARG A 505 6.94 -11.59 1.88
C ARG A 505 6.16 -12.88 2.05
N ARG A 506 5.02 -12.80 2.74
CA ARG A 506 4.17 -13.94 3.03
C ARG A 506 3.57 -14.54 1.76
N TRP A 507 2.86 -13.74 0.99
CA TRP A 507 2.05 -14.23 -0.12
C TRP A 507 2.77 -14.20 -1.47
N GLY A 508 3.84 -13.42 -1.60
CA GLY A 508 4.52 -13.15 -2.87
C GLY A 508 3.73 -12.21 -3.78
N VAL A 509 2.43 -12.49 -3.98
CA VAL A 509 1.47 -11.65 -4.71
C VAL A 509 0.31 -11.26 -3.77
N VAL A 510 0.05 -9.97 -3.61
CA VAL A 510 -0.99 -9.45 -2.72
C VAL A 510 -2.10 -8.78 -3.53
N PHE A 511 -3.35 -9.10 -3.20
CA PHE A 511 -4.54 -8.47 -3.73
C PHE A 511 -5.70 -8.58 -2.73
N ARG A 512 -6.73 -7.73 -2.88
CA ARG A 512 -7.77 -7.53 -1.85
C ARG A 512 -8.43 -8.82 -1.36
N ARG A 513 -8.82 -9.73 -2.26
CA ARG A 513 -9.54 -10.97 -1.91
C ARG A 513 -8.67 -11.93 -1.11
N LEU A 514 -7.36 -11.97 -1.36
CA LEU A 514 -6.44 -12.82 -0.60
C LEU A 514 -6.40 -12.45 0.89
N LEU A 515 -6.57 -11.15 1.18
CA LEU A 515 -6.57 -10.63 2.55
C LEU A 515 -7.81 -11.04 3.37
N ASP A 516 -8.82 -11.68 2.78
CA ASP A 516 -9.93 -12.27 3.55
C ASP A 516 -9.49 -13.47 4.41
N ARG A 517 -8.26 -13.97 4.19
CA ARG A 517 -7.60 -14.95 5.06
C ARG A 517 -6.94 -14.30 6.28
N GLU A 518 -6.58 -13.03 6.18
CA GLU A 518 -5.88 -12.25 7.20
C GLU A 518 -6.88 -11.70 8.23
N GLY A 519 -6.47 -11.74 9.51
CA GLY A 519 -7.22 -11.12 10.61
C GLY A 519 -6.61 -9.78 11.00
N ASP A 520 -7.46 -8.82 11.34
CA ASP A 520 -7.09 -7.51 11.92
C ASP A 520 -5.95 -6.80 11.16
N LEU A 521 -6.26 -6.37 9.93
CA LEU A 521 -5.37 -5.56 9.10
C LEU A 521 -5.87 -4.11 9.02
N PRO A 522 -4.97 -3.14 8.75
CA PRO A 522 -5.37 -1.81 8.33
C PRO A 522 -6.30 -1.86 7.11
N PRO A 523 -7.16 -0.85 6.92
CA PRO A 523 -7.99 -0.76 5.74
C PRO A 523 -7.18 -0.90 4.45
N TRP A 524 -7.73 -1.64 3.47
CA TRP A 524 -7.05 -1.92 2.20
C TRP A 524 -6.55 -0.65 1.49
N TYR A 525 -7.30 0.46 1.54
CA TYR A 525 -6.88 1.70 0.87
C TYR A 525 -5.57 2.27 1.43
N THR A 526 -5.28 2.06 2.73
CA THR A 526 -4.03 2.52 3.35
C THR A 526 -2.85 1.67 2.86
N ILE A 527 -3.03 0.35 2.81
CA ILE A 527 -2.04 -0.58 2.25
C ILE A 527 -1.81 -0.31 0.76
N LEU A 528 -2.88 -0.04 0.01
CA LEU A 528 -2.82 0.27 -1.42
C LEU A 528 -2.00 1.52 -1.73
N ARG A 529 -2.11 2.56 -0.89
CA ARG A 529 -1.27 3.78 -1.00
C ARG A 529 0.21 3.45 -0.85
N VAL A 530 0.56 2.58 0.10
CA VAL A 530 1.93 2.09 0.27
C VAL A 530 2.38 1.33 -0.98
N TYR A 531 1.58 0.37 -1.47
CA TYR A 531 1.95 -0.40 -2.66
C TYR A 531 2.13 0.45 -3.91
N ARG A 532 1.26 1.43 -4.16
CA ARG A 532 1.42 2.37 -5.28
C ARG A 532 2.71 3.18 -5.16
N ARG A 533 3.07 3.63 -3.94
CA ARG A 533 4.35 4.31 -3.68
C ARG A 533 5.54 3.39 -3.92
N LEU A 534 5.51 2.17 -3.40
CA LEU A 534 6.58 1.18 -3.57
C LEU A 534 6.74 0.76 -5.05
N GLU A 535 5.65 0.68 -5.80
CA GLU A 535 5.68 0.43 -7.25
C GLU A 535 6.28 1.62 -7.98
N ALA A 536 5.94 2.84 -7.58
CA ALA A 536 6.51 4.05 -8.18
C ALA A 536 8.03 4.14 -7.96
N GLN A 537 8.51 3.68 -6.80
CA GLN A 537 9.93 3.51 -6.49
C GLN A 537 10.56 2.30 -7.22
N GLY A 538 9.79 1.51 -7.96
CA GLY A 538 10.27 0.31 -8.65
C GLY A 538 10.65 -0.87 -7.73
N ARG A 539 10.37 -0.77 -6.42
CA ARG A 539 10.69 -1.82 -5.43
C ARG A 539 9.79 -3.04 -5.57
N ILE A 540 8.55 -2.82 -6.01
CA ILE A 540 7.57 -3.89 -6.28
C ILE A 540 6.97 -3.71 -7.67
N ARG A 541 6.24 -4.71 -8.15
CA ARG A 541 5.55 -4.68 -9.44
C ARG A 541 4.05 -4.73 -9.22
N GLY A 542 3.30 -3.77 -9.77
CA GLY A 542 1.86 -3.90 -9.93
C GLY A 542 1.53 -4.62 -11.24
N GLY A 543 0.36 -5.26 -11.33
CA GLY A 543 -0.07 -5.96 -12.53
C GLY A 543 -1.25 -6.90 -12.30
N ARG A 544 -1.58 -7.69 -13.31
CA ARG A 544 -2.48 -8.85 -13.16
C ARG A 544 -1.64 -10.13 -13.14
N PHE A 545 -1.29 -10.58 -11.94
CA PHE A 545 -0.47 -11.79 -11.76
C PHE A 545 -1.31 -13.05 -11.70
N VAL A 546 -2.51 -12.98 -11.10
CA VAL A 546 -3.42 -14.12 -10.92
C VAL A 546 -4.75 -13.81 -11.61
N ALA A 547 -5.17 -14.71 -12.51
CA ALA A 547 -6.41 -14.61 -13.25
C ALA A 547 -7.64 -14.91 -12.38
N GLY A 548 -8.80 -14.38 -12.75
CA GLY A 548 -10.06 -14.61 -12.04
C GLY A 548 -10.33 -13.70 -10.84
N PHE A 549 -9.43 -12.75 -10.54
CA PHE A 549 -9.58 -11.79 -9.45
C PHE A 549 -9.60 -10.35 -9.96
N THR A 550 -10.51 -9.55 -9.41
CA THR A 550 -10.63 -8.13 -9.71
C THR A 550 -9.77 -7.28 -8.77
N GLY A 551 -9.49 -6.04 -9.18
CA GLY A 551 -8.68 -5.09 -8.43
C GLY A 551 -7.19 -5.15 -8.77
N GLU A 552 -6.44 -4.24 -8.14
CA GLU A 552 -4.99 -4.13 -8.29
C GLU A 552 -4.27 -5.25 -7.52
N GLN A 553 -3.23 -5.82 -8.13
CA GLN A 553 -2.38 -6.83 -7.53
C GLN A 553 -0.94 -6.36 -7.55
N TYR A 554 -0.19 -6.70 -6.50
CA TYR A 554 1.19 -6.27 -6.30
C TYR A 554 2.06 -7.45 -5.91
N ALA A 555 3.28 -7.49 -6.42
CA ALA A 555 4.19 -8.60 -6.16
C ALA A 555 5.65 -8.16 -6.03
N LEU A 556 6.42 -8.94 -5.26
CA LEU A 556 7.87 -8.83 -5.23
C LEU A 556 8.48 -9.32 -6.56
N PRO A 557 9.55 -8.71 -7.09
CA PRO A 557 10.19 -9.16 -8.32
C PRO A 557 10.62 -10.65 -8.31
N GLU A 558 11.13 -11.11 -7.18
CA GLU A 558 11.48 -12.52 -6.92
C GLU A 558 10.25 -13.43 -6.94
N ALA A 559 9.12 -12.99 -6.35
CA ALA A 559 7.87 -13.74 -6.38
C ALA A 559 7.32 -13.88 -7.80
N VAL A 560 7.41 -12.83 -8.63
CA VAL A 560 7.02 -12.90 -10.06
C VAL A 560 7.86 -13.94 -10.80
N THR A 561 9.16 -13.99 -10.53
CA THR A 561 10.08 -14.96 -11.16
C THR A 561 9.74 -16.39 -10.73
N ALA A 562 9.52 -16.61 -9.43
CA ALA A 562 9.12 -17.90 -8.90
C ALA A 562 7.73 -18.34 -9.39
N LEU A 563 6.78 -17.41 -9.52
CA LEU A 563 5.44 -17.65 -10.08
C LEU A 563 5.51 -18.11 -11.54
N ARG A 564 6.32 -17.44 -12.36
CA ARG A 564 6.57 -17.85 -13.76
C ARG A 564 7.22 -19.23 -13.84
N LYS A 565 8.14 -19.55 -12.93
CA LYS A 565 8.76 -20.88 -12.83
C LYS A 565 7.72 -21.95 -12.48
N ALA A 566 6.84 -21.70 -11.51
CA ALA A 566 5.78 -22.63 -11.11
C ALA A 566 4.81 -22.92 -12.27
N ARG A 567 4.43 -21.88 -13.04
CA ARG A 567 3.59 -22.05 -14.23
C ARG A 567 4.25 -22.91 -15.32
N ARG A 568 5.56 -22.74 -15.55
CA ARG A 568 6.30 -23.52 -16.56
C ARG A 568 6.50 -24.98 -16.16
N GLN A 569 6.47 -25.29 -14.86
CA GLN A 569 6.55 -26.66 -14.38
C GLN A 569 5.26 -27.40 -14.73
N GLY A 570 5.37 -28.51 -15.47
CA GLY A 570 4.25 -29.40 -15.77
C GLY A 570 3.55 -29.90 -14.52
N LYS A 571 2.28 -30.25 -14.65
CA LYS A 571 1.47 -30.86 -13.57
C LYS A 571 1.90 -32.32 -13.42
N THR A 572 2.33 -32.70 -12.21
CA THR A 572 2.87 -34.04 -11.94
C THR A 572 1.91 -34.92 -11.15
N GLY A 573 0.72 -34.41 -10.82
CA GLY A 573 -0.22 -35.08 -9.93
C GLY A 573 0.18 -34.99 -8.45
N GLU A 574 1.02 -34.02 -8.06
CA GLU A 574 1.55 -33.95 -6.70
C GLU A 574 0.42 -33.73 -5.68
N LEU A 575 0.36 -34.61 -4.68
CA LEU A 575 -0.65 -34.57 -3.62
C LEU A 575 -0.08 -33.89 -2.37
N VAL A 576 -0.71 -32.79 -1.95
CA VAL A 576 -0.30 -32.03 -0.77
C VAL A 576 -1.47 -31.92 0.21
N SER A 577 -1.29 -32.46 1.41
CA SER A 577 -2.28 -32.36 2.48
C SER A 577 -1.88 -31.31 3.50
N ILE A 578 -2.75 -30.31 3.70
CA ILE A 578 -2.59 -29.26 4.71
C ILE A 578 -3.72 -29.33 5.76
N SER A 579 -3.45 -28.80 6.94
CA SER A 579 -4.50 -28.56 7.94
C SER A 579 -5.39 -27.40 7.51
N ALA A 580 -6.67 -27.43 7.85
CA ALA A 580 -7.57 -26.29 7.61
C ALA A 580 -7.21 -25.08 8.50
N ALA A 581 -6.49 -25.29 9.61
CA ALA A 581 -5.94 -24.22 10.42
C ALA A 581 -4.73 -23.52 9.76
N ASP A 582 -4.18 -24.10 8.69
CA ASP A 582 -3.00 -23.57 8.00
C ASP A 582 -3.32 -22.23 7.28
N PRO A 583 -2.33 -21.31 7.18
CA PRO A 583 -2.36 -20.17 6.27
C PRO A 583 -2.91 -20.48 4.87
N LEU A 584 -2.48 -21.61 4.30
CA LEU A 584 -2.78 -22.01 2.92
C LEU A 584 -4.21 -22.54 2.71
N ASN A 585 -5.05 -22.55 3.75
CA ASN A 585 -6.48 -22.78 3.58
C ASN A 585 -7.14 -21.59 2.86
N LEU A 586 -7.08 -21.64 1.52
CA LEU A 586 -7.59 -20.63 0.61
C LEU A 586 -8.78 -21.14 -0.21
N VAL A 587 -9.42 -22.23 0.23
CA VAL A 587 -10.65 -22.76 -0.37
C VAL A 587 -11.80 -21.80 -0.09
N GLY A 588 -12.54 -21.42 -1.14
CA GLY A 588 -13.55 -20.35 -1.10
C GLY A 588 -12.99 -18.94 -1.25
N ILE A 589 -11.66 -18.77 -1.16
CA ILE A 589 -10.97 -17.50 -1.40
C ILE A 589 -10.37 -17.50 -2.81
N LEU A 590 -9.41 -18.39 -3.06
CA LEU A 590 -8.73 -18.54 -4.34
C LEU A 590 -9.35 -19.61 -5.23
N THR A 591 -9.66 -20.75 -4.62
CA THR A 591 -10.22 -21.90 -5.34
C THR A 591 -11.72 -21.96 -5.09
N PRO A 592 -12.52 -22.34 -6.11
CA PRO A 592 -13.96 -22.47 -5.95
C PRO A 592 -14.28 -23.56 -4.91
N GLY A 593 -15.41 -23.39 -4.20
CA GLY A 593 -15.87 -24.33 -3.17
C GLY A 593 -16.28 -23.66 -1.87
N HIS A 594 -16.86 -24.44 -0.96
CA HIS A 594 -17.24 -23.97 0.37
C HIS A 594 -16.01 -23.78 1.26
N ARG A 595 -15.99 -22.68 2.03
CA ARG A 595 -14.90 -22.38 2.96
C ARG A 595 -14.81 -23.48 4.01
N VAL A 596 -13.67 -24.16 4.07
CA VAL A 596 -13.43 -25.21 5.08
C VAL A 596 -13.10 -24.54 6.42
N PRO A 597 -13.85 -24.83 7.51
CA PRO A 597 -13.60 -24.24 8.81
C PRO A 597 -12.19 -24.56 9.32
N ALA A 598 -11.49 -23.56 9.83
CA ALA A 598 -10.11 -23.63 10.31
C ALA A 598 -9.98 -24.30 11.69
N THR A 599 -10.48 -25.53 11.80
CA THR A 599 -10.42 -26.32 13.04
C THR A 599 -9.26 -27.34 12.98
N PRO A 600 -8.66 -27.72 14.13
CA PRO A 600 -7.46 -28.58 14.15
C PRO A 600 -7.60 -29.96 13.48
N ASN A 601 -8.82 -30.49 13.35
CA ASN A 601 -9.06 -31.82 12.76
C ASN A 601 -9.30 -31.79 11.26
N ASN A 602 -9.71 -30.63 10.75
CA ASN A 602 -10.07 -30.47 9.37
C ASN A 602 -8.81 -30.41 8.50
N ARG A 603 -8.84 -31.04 7.34
CA ARG A 603 -7.70 -31.08 6.41
C ARG A 603 -8.18 -30.92 4.98
N ILE A 604 -7.29 -30.44 4.13
CA ILE A 604 -7.55 -30.23 2.71
C ILE A 604 -6.45 -30.95 1.93
N LEU A 605 -6.84 -31.67 0.89
CA LEU A 605 -5.94 -32.32 -0.05
C LEU A 605 -5.97 -31.57 -1.37
N PHE A 606 -4.81 -31.11 -1.81
CA PHE A 606 -4.58 -30.49 -3.10
C PHE A 606 -3.90 -31.46 -4.03
N ARG A 607 -4.29 -31.43 -5.31
CA ARG A 607 -3.59 -32.05 -6.43
C ARG A 607 -3.18 -30.94 -7.40
N ASP A 608 -1.88 -30.71 -7.54
CA ASP A 608 -1.34 -29.63 -8.38
C ASP A 608 -2.05 -28.28 -8.15
N GLY A 609 -2.30 -27.93 -6.88
CA GLY A 609 -2.93 -26.66 -6.48
C GLY A 609 -4.46 -26.61 -6.59
N VAL A 610 -5.11 -27.65 -7.10
CA VAL A 610 -6.57 -27.79 -7.11
C VAL A 610 -7.00 -28.58 -5.87
N PRO A 611 -7.94 -28.08 -5.05
CA PRO A 611 -8.49 -28.87 -3.95
C PRO A 611 -9.31 -30.02 -4.53
N ILE A 612 -9.08 -31.25 -4.05
CA ILE A 612 -9.79 -32.45 -4.52
C ILE A 612 -10.60 -33.14 -3.42
N ALA A 613 -10.19 -32.98 -2.16
CA ALA A 613 -10.89 -33.55 -1.02
C ALA A 613 -10.64 -32.72 0.25
N PHE A 614 -11.60 -32.76 1.17
CA PHE A 614 -11.42 -32.22 2.51
C PHE A 614 -11.98 -33.18 3.56
N ARG A 615 -11.36 -33.15 4.74
CA ARG A 615 -11.81 -33.89 5.91
C ARG A 615 -12.49 -32.92 6.85
N ALA A 616 -13.73 -33.21 7.24
CA ALA A 616 -14.47 -32.47 8.26
C ALA A 616 -14.78 -33.43 9.41
N GLY A 617 -14.12 -33.26 10.55
CA GLY A 617 -14.20 -34.23 11.64
C GLY A 617 -13.67 -35.61 11.24
N ASN A 618 -14.53 -36.63 11.25
CA ASN A 618 -14.20 -38.01 10.86
C ASN A 618 -14.61 -38.36 9.42
N GLU A 619 -15.31 -37.47 8.72
CA GLU A 619 -15.83 -37.70 7.38
C GLU A 619 -14.90 -37.11 6.32
N THR A 620 -14.78 -37.82 5.19
CA THR A 620 -14.01 -37.37 4.03
C THR A 620 -14.97 -37.02 2.91
N HIS A 621 -14.90 -35.79 2.42
CA HIS A 621 -15.69 -35.29 1.32
C HIS A 621 -14.76 -35.09 0.12
N PHE A 622 -15.14 -35.66 -1.02
CA PHE A 622 -14.48 -35.45 -2.30
C PHE A 622 -15.23 -34.36 -3.07
N ILE A 623 -14.50 -33.49 -3.75
CA ILE A 623 -15.10 -32.44 -4.60
C ILE A 623 -15.62 -33.06 -5.90
N GLU A 624 -14.84 -33.96 -6.48
CA GLU A 624 -15.24 -34.85 -7.57
C GLU A 624 -15.01 -36.29 -7.11
N GLU A 625 -15.97 -37.18 -7.35
CA GLU A 625 -15.89 -38.57 -6.87
C GLU A 625 -14.78 -39.32 -7.65
N PRO A 626 -13.75 -39.87 -6.98
CA PRO A 626 -12.69 -40.59 -7.64
C PRO A 626 -13.12 -42.02 -7.98
N GLU A 627 -12.99 -42.43 -9.25
CA GLU A 627 -13.38 -43.77 -9.71
C GLU A 627 -12.54 -44.88 -9.05
N ASP A 628 -11.20 -44.80 -9.09
CA ASP A 628 -10.31 -45.88 -8.63
C ASP A 628 -9.30 -45.47 -7.53
N GLU A 629 -9.23 -44.19 -7.16
CA GLU A 629 -8.16 -43.67 -6.27
C GLU A 629 -8.60 -43.40 -4.82
N ARG A 630 -9.85 -43.72 -4.48
CA ARG A 630 -10.47 -43.29 -3.21
C ARG A 630 -9.64 -43.63 -1.98
N TRP A 631 -9.08 -44.84 -1.92
CA TRP A 631 -8.22 -45.27 -0.80
C TRP A 631 -6.91 -44.46 -0.71
N THR A 632 -6.24 -44.23 -1.84
CA THR A 632 -4.98 -43.48 -1.91
C THR A 632 -5.18 -42.03 -1.47
N LEU A 633 -6.25 -41.39 -1.93
CA LEU A 633 -6.58 -40.01 -1.56
C LEU A 633 -7.01 -39.88 -0.11
N SER A 634 -7.84 -40.80 0.39
CA SER A 634 -8.17 -40.86 1.82
C SER A 634 -6.93 -41.09 2.69
N LYS A 635 -5.95 -41.89 2.23
CA LYS A 635 -4.67 -42.10 2.93
C LYS A 635 -3.81 -40.84 2.91
N ALA A 636 -3.70 -40.15 1.78
CA ALA A 636 -2.95 -38.90 1.64
C ALA A 636 -3.55 -37.74 2.47
N LEU A 637 -4.88 -37.74 2.63
CA LEU A 637 -5.60 -36.75 3.45
C LEU A 637 -5.40 -36.96 4.96
N ARG A 638 -4.99 -38.17 5.40
CA ARG A 638 -4.74 -38.45 6.81
C ARG A 638 -3.54 -37.65 7.33
N ARG A 639 -3.63 -37.26 8.59
CA ARG A 639 -2.65 -36.43 9.29
C ARG A 639 -1.26 -37.06 9.24
N GLN A 640 -0.23 -36.23 9.00
CA GLN A 640 1.15 -36.63 9.23
C GLN A 640 1.37 -36.91 10.73
N PRO A 641 2.27 -37.84 11.09
CA PRO A 641 2.54 -38.13 12.49
C PRO A 641 3.15 -36.91 13.19
N ILE A 642 2.48 -36.44 14.25
CA ILE A 642 2.99 -35.36 15.12
C ILE A 642 4.35 -35.79 15.71
N PRO A 643 5.35 -34.90 15.76
CA PRO A 643 6.62 -35.14 16.45
C PRO A 643 6.41 -35.69 17.87
N ARG A 644 7.27 -36.61 18.31
CA ARG A 644 7.10 -37.28 19.63
C ARG A 644 7.08 -36.30 20.79
N ALA A 645 7.90 -35.25 20.75
CA ALA A 645 7.95 -34.19 21.76
C ALA A 645 6.61 -33.43 21.86
N VAL A 646 6.03 -33.05 20.71
CA VAL A 646 4.73 -32.35 20.65
C VAL A 646 3.57 -33.25 21.11
N ARG A 647 3.62 -34.54 20.78
CA ARG A 647 2.64 -35.54 21.24
C ARG A 647 2.58 -35.67 22.76
N ALA A 648 3.67 -35.34 23.47
CA ALA A 648 3.73 -35.46 24.92
C ALA A 648 2.71 -34.54 25.62
N TYR A 649 2.48 -33.33 25.11
CA TYR A 649 1.56 -32.37 25.72
C TYR A 649 0.22 -32.24 24.96
N LEU A 650 0.17 -32.45 23.63
CA LEU A 650 -1.11 -32.43 22.90
C LEU A 650 -1.91 -33.74 23.04
N GLY A 651 -1.25 -34.87 23.29
CA GLY A 651 -1.87 -36.20 23.36
C GLY A 651 -2.07 -36.90 22.00
N ASN A 652 -2.76 -38.06 22.02
CA ASN A 652 -3.06 -38.89 20.84
C ASN A 652 -4.42 -38.58 20.18
N ARG A 653 -5.19 -37.63 20.72
CA ARG A 653 -6.55 -37.27 20.30
C ARG A 653 -6.68 -35.74 20.32
N PRO A 654 -7.56 -35.16 19.48
CA PRO A 654 -7.68 -33.71 19.25
C PRO A 654 -7.71 -32.86 20.51
#